data_AF-A0ABD3U0Q0-F1
#
_entry.id   AF-A0ABD3U0Q0-F1
#
_cell.length_a   1.000
_cell.length_b   1.000
_cell.length_c   1.000
_cell.angle_alpha   90.00
_cell.angle_beta   90.00
_cell.angle_gamma   90.00
#
_symmetry.space_group_name_H-M   'P 1'
#
loop_
_entity.id
_entity.type
_entity.pdbx_description
1 polymer ?
#
loop_
_entity_poly.entity_id
_entity_poly.type
_entity_poly.pdbx_seq_one_letter_code
_entity_poly.pdbx_strand_id
1 'polypeptide(L)'
;MSEVALRGRWPTKDGRPPPDIPICGFNGEKCAAKHEEEYVGIILGASISASVVFTLAVAVHLLLRRYRRLQFLQSMLWQVKLEEIDFLTSWIMGSIRASFRNLHKRKLSSKVSKRSQHKGHYNINILGYNKKGNQSPDNNRKHLDHGGMFGSVASVRGSLTSVKRLSFRVNVSLTKSMTLDLNQLMEIKHQNVCAFVGAFVEANRVLLFWEYCAKGSLQDIIWNQNIKLEDMFRFALCHDVAKGLEFIHKSSIRYHGNLKSTNCVVDSRWTCKITDFGVPSLRALEKMSAAQNGEEENCDKMLWMAPEVLLRRKDIDRQKADIFSLGIILKEVFTRSGPYSEYPFLTSYEIVSKVRDNVGGSNSFRPMIPIQLRQHSELTSLMEDCWQDDPTHRPTATRVLKALNRINPSKNLTMIDNMIAMLEKYANHLEDLVAERTSELDAEKKKTENLLYRMLPQSVAEDLKLGKPIKAEHFDEVTIYFSDIVGFTTICASSTPIEVVNLLNSLYTLFDATITRYDVYKVETIGDAYMIASGLPQRNGKKHIREIADCALDILASIATFRVPHQPDKNVKIRIGIHTGPVVTGVVGLAMPRYCLFGDTVNTASRMESNGLPLRIHMSEVSKKQLVQYPGYHLKSRGEITVKGKGKMKTYFLCGKDGFTKELPNWDEKETTEYSNNVQRPSVTSVFSDMSFVSCASSSSPIVSPSLSVSVSDIWDQRYKAKQTSILEVTCL
;
A
#
# COMPACT_ATOMS: atom_id res chain seq x y z
N MET A 1 -131.75 17.08 45.27
CA MET A 1 -132.80 17.32 44.27
C MET A 1 -132.57 16.30 43.16
N SER A 2 -133.18 15.10 43.28
CA SER A 2 -134.49 14.69 42.68
C SER A 2 -134.37 14.58 41.16
N GLU A 3 -134.71 13.51 40.43
CA GLU A 3 -135.57 12.32 40.57
C GLU A 3 -135.13 11.32 39.45
N VAL A 4 -134.98 9.98 39.64
CA VAL A 4 -136.03 8.90 39.66
C VAL A 4 -136.69 8.73 38.27
N ALA A 5 -136.88 7.57 37.63
CA ALA A 5 -136.57 6.16 37.89
C ALA A 5 -136.96 5.24 36.69
N LEU A 6 -136.26 4.10 36.57
CA LEU A 6 -136.69 2.70 36.33
C LEU A 6 -137.69 2.32 35.20
N ARG A 7 -137.69 1.13 34.58
CA ARG A 7 -136.76 0.04 34.19
C ARG A 7 -137.63 -1.12 33.68
N GLY A 8 -137.16 -1.86 32.67
CA GLY A 8 -137.52 -3.28 32.42
C GLY A 8 -136.25 -4.00 31.94
N ARG A 9 -135.81 -5.08 32.60
CA ARG A 9 -134.48 -5.74 32.40
C ARG A 9 -134.59 -7.20 32.00
N TRP A 10 -133.76 -7.61 31.04
CA TRP A 10 -133.47 -9.00 30.66
C TRP A 10 -132.39 -9.65 31.57
N PRO A 11 -132.34 -10.99 31.72
CA PRO A 11 -131.47 -11.69 32.67
C PRO A 11 -130.00 -11.86 32.22
N THR A 12 -129.50 -10.99 31.33
CA THR A 12 -128.06 -10.86 31.03
C THR A 12 -127.45 -9.82 31.97
N LYS A 13 -126.13 -9.89 32.27
CA LYS A 13 -125.46 -8.93 33.18
C LYS A 13 -125.76 -7.46 32.85
N ASP A 14 -126.01 -7.17 31.57
CA ASP A 14 -126.22 -5.82 31.06
C ASP A 14 -127.69 -5.49 30.74
N GLY A 15 -128.63 -6.40 31.06
CA GLY A 15 -130.07 -6.14 30.95
C GLY A 15 -130.64 -6.09 29.53
N ARG A 16 -129.88 -6.53 28.51
CA ARG A 16 -130.24 -6.53 27.08
C ARG A 16 -130.47 -7.97 26.57
N PRO A 17 -131.34 -8.22 25.59
CA PRO A 17 -131.49 -9.56 25.02
C PRO A 17 -130.14 -10.04 24.43
N PRO A 18 -129.75 -11.31 24.62
CA PRO A 18 -128.53 -11.85 24.03
C PRO A 18 -128.63 -11.89 22.50
N PRO A 19 -127.53 -11.66 21.77
CA PRO A 19 -127.53 -11.60 20.31
C PRO A 19 -127.76 -12.97 19.65
N ASP A 20 -128.46 -12.97 18.51
CA ASP A 20 -128.93 -14.19 17.80
C ASP A 20 -127.81 -15.09 17.24
N ILE A 21 -126.54 -14.67 17.33
CA ILE A 21 -125.36 -15.40 16.84
C ILE A 21 -124.20 -15.21 17.85
N PRO A 22 -123.56 -16.27 18.36
CA PRO A 22 -122.43 -16.16 19.29
C PRO A 22 -121.16 -15.59 18.62
N ILE A 23 -120.31 -14.95 19.43
CA ILE A 23 -119.20 -14.08 19.00
C ILE A 23 -118.18 -14.78 18.09
N CYS A 24 -117.97 -16.10 18.19
CA CYS A 24 -117.07 -16.84 17.32
C CYS A 24 -117.74 -17.55 16.13
N GLY A 25 -119.03 -17.30 15.87
CA GLY A 25 -119.82 -18.05 14.89
C GLY A 25 -120.16 -19.46 15.38
N PHE A 26 -121.17 -20.09 14.79
CA PHE A 26 -121.64 -21.41 15.25
C PHE A 26 -120.60 -22.52 15.03
N ASN A 27 -119.68 -22.35 14.06
CA ASN A 27 -118.63 -23.31 13.74
C ASN A 27 -117.20 -22.81 14.02
N GLY A 28 -117.03 -21.77 14.84
CA GLY A 28 -115.69 -21.22 15.18
C GLY A 28 -115.01 -20.42 14.07
N GLU A 29 -115.73 -20.15 12.98
CA GLU A 29 -115.28 -19.51 11.75
C GLU A 29 -114.94 -18.00 11.90
N LYS A 30 -115.31 -17.36 13.02
CA LYS A 30 -114.97 -15.96 13.31
C LYS A 30 -113.91 -15.78 14.41
N CYS A 31 -113.20 -16.84 14.80
CA CYS A 31 -112.06 -16.73 15.71
C CYS A 31 -110.83 -16.11 15.02
N ALA A 32 -110.37 -14.95 15.52
CA ALA A 32 -109.18 -14.25 15.04
C ALA A 32 -107.88 -14.98 15.46
N ALA A 33 -107.46 -15.97 14.67
CA ALA A 33 -106.18 -16.65 14.81
C ALA A 33 -105.42 -16.76 13.47
N LYS A 34 -105.46 -15.70 12.64
CA LYS A 34 -104.75 -15.64 11.35
C LYS A 34 -104.01 -14.33 11.04
N HIS A 35 -103.85 -13.40 12.00
CA HIS A 35 -103.14 -12.11 11.78
C HIS A 35 -101.79 -11.96 12.50
N GLU A 36 -101.32 -12.95 13.27
CA GLU A 36 -100.02 -12.85 13.95
C GLU A 36 -98.82 -13.10 13.00
N GLU A 37 -98.96 -13.92 11.94
CA GLU A 37 -97.80 -14.25 11.08
C GLU A 37 -97.38 -13.10 10.13
N GLU A 38 -98.31 -12.24 9.71
CA GLU A 38 -98.02 -11.15 8.76
C GLU A 38 -97.30 -9.96 9.42
N TYR A 39 -97.72 -9.58 10.64
CA TYR A 39 -97.06 -8.52 11.41
C TYR A 39 -95.66 -8.92 11.89
N VAL A 40 -95.46 -10.19 12.23
CA VAL A 40 -94.14 -10.73 12.61
C VAL A 40 -93.15 -10.63 11.44
N GLY A 41 -93.58 -10.90 10.20
CA GLY A 41 -92.74 -10.74 9.01
C GLY A 41 -92.26 -9.30 8.77
N ILE A 42 -93.15 -8.31 8.92
CA ILE A 42 -92.81 -6.89 8.73
C ILE A 42 -91.86 -6.38 9.83
N ILE A 43 -92.11 -6.75 11.09
CA ILE A 43 -91.25 -6.34 12.22
C ILE A 43 -89.87 -6.98 12.11
N LEU A 44 -89.78 -8.25 11.70
CA LEU A 44 -88.50 -8.91 11.44
C LEU A 44 -87.75 -8.27 10.27
N GLY A 45 -88.44 -7.95 9.17
CA GLY A 45 -87.84 -7.24 8.03
C GLY A 45 -87.34 -5.84 8.36
N ALA A 46 -88.11 -5.07 9.14
CA ALA A 46 -87.71 -3.75 9.63
C ALA A 46 -86.53 -3.82 10.62
N SER A 47 -86.50 -4.83 11.50
CA SER A 47 -85.41 -5.04 12.46
C SER A 47 -84.12 -5.47 11.77
N ILE A 48 -84.21 -6.33 10.74
CA ILE A 48 -83.06 -6.76 9.93
C ILE A 48 -82.52 -5.56 9.12
N SER A 49 -83.38 -4.79 8.45
CA SER A 49 -82.95 -3.62 7.68
C SER A 49 -82.33 -2.53 8.57
N ALA A 50 -82.92 -2.24 9.74
CA ALA A 50 -82.34 -1.31 10.71
C ALA A 50 -80.98 -1.82 11.23
N SER A 51 -80.85 -3.13 11.47
CA SER A 51 -79.58 -3.75 11.88
C SER A 51 -78.52 -3.67 10.78
N VAL A 52 -78.89 -3.86 9.51
CA VAL A 52 -77.99 -3.72 8.36
C VAL A 52 -77.54 -2.26 8.19
N VAL A 53 -78.44 -1.28 8.32
CA VAL A 53 -78.09 0.14 8.25
C VAL A 53 -77.18 0.54 9.42
N PHE A 54 -77.48 0.08 10.64
CA PHE A 54 -76.66 0.36 11.82
C PHE A 54 -75.26 -0.25 11.69
N THR A 55 -75.16 -1.50 11.24
CA THR A 55 -73.87 -2.17 11.02
C THR A 55 -73.05 -1.49 9.91
N LEU A 56 -73.70 -1.04 8.82
CA LEU A 56 -73.06 -0.22 7.78
C LEU A 56 -72.56 1.12 8.33
N ALA A 57 -73.36 1.83 9.12
CA ALA A 57 -72.97 3.11 9.73
C ALA A 57 -71.77 2.95 10.68
N VAL A 58 -71.78 1.90 11.52
CA VAL A 58 -70.65 1.56 12.40
C VAL A 58 -69.41 1.19 11.57
N ALA A 59 -69.56 0.40 10.50
CA ALA A 59 -68.46 0.06 9.61
C ALA A 59 -67.85 1.31 8.95
N VAL A 60 -68.67 2.22 8.43
CA VAL A 60 -68.21 3.50 7.85
C VAL A 60 -67.51 4.36 8.89
N HIS A 61 -68.05 4.46 10.11
CA HIS A 61 -67.40 5.20 11.20
C HIS A 61 -66.03 4.61 11.56
N LEU A 62 -65.93 3.28 11.66
CA LEU A 62 -64.67 2.59 11.92
C LEU A 62 -63.68 2.76 10.77
N LEU A 63 -64.13 2.74 9.51
CA LEU A 63 -63.30 2.99 8.33
C LEU A 63 -62.80 4.44 8.29
N LEU A 64 -63.65 5.42 8.58
CA LEU A 64 -63.24 6.83 8.68
C LEU A 64 -62.29 7.08 9.84
N ARG A 65 -62.54 6.45 11.00
CA ARG A 65 -61.65 6.52 12.16
C ARG A 65 -60.31 5.86 11.87
N ARG A 66 -60.30 4.72 11.16
CA ARG A 66 -59.10 4.03 10.67
C ARG A 66 -58.36 4.91 9.67
N TYR A 67 -59.05 5.50 8.70
CA TYR A 67 -58.48 6.40 7.70
C TYR A 67 -57.82 7.63 8.34
N ARG A 68 -58.52 8.33 9.24
CA ARG A 68 -57.96 9.46 10.00
C ARG A 68 -56.76 9.04 10.85
N ARG A 69 -56.80 7.87 11.48
CA ARG A 69 -55.67 7.34 12.27
C ARG A 69 -54.47 7.01 11.38
N LEU A 70 -54.69 6.45 10.20
CA LEU A 70 -53.63 6.17 9.22
C LEU A 70 -53.00 7.46 8.70
N GLN A 71 -53.81 8.48 8.37
CA GLN A 71 -53.31 9.81 8.00
C GLN A 71 -52.49 10.46 9.12
N PHE A 72 -52.95 10.35 10.38
CA PHE A 72 -52.20 10.85 11.53
C PHE A 72 -50.85 10.13 11.70
N LEU A 73 -50.83 8.80 11.58
CA LEU A 73 -49.59 8.02 11.64
C LEU A 73 -48.63 8.37 10.49
N GLN A 74 -49.16 8.57 9.28
CA GLN A 74 -48.39 9.00 8.12
C GLN A 74 -47.78 10.39 8.32
N SER A 75 -48.51 11.32 8.97
CA SER A 75 -48.03 12.68 9.26
C SER A 75 -46.90 12.76 10.29
N MET A 76 -46.58 11.65 10.96
CA MET A 76 -45.59 11.54 12.04
C MET A 76 -44.51 10.48 11.76
N LEU A 77 -44.37 10.01 10.51
CA LEU A 77 -43.35 9.02 10.13
C LEU A 77 -41.90 9.49 10.38
N TRP A 78 -41.69 10.81 10.29
CA TRP A 78 -40.43 11.48 10.62
C TRP A 78 -40.12 11.44 12.12
N GLN A 79 -41.11 11.22 12.99
CA GLN A 79 -40.91 11.28 14.43
C GLN A 79 -40.14 10.03 14.89
N VAL A 80 -38.95 10.25 15.45
CA VAL A 80 -38.12 9.21 16.04
C VAL A 80 -38.39 9.20 17.54
N LYS A 81 -38.64 8.01 18.11
CA LYS A 81 -38.79 7.84 19.56
C LYS A 81 -37.43 7.62 20.21
N LEU A 82 -37.31 7.96 21.50
CA LEU A 82 -36.05 7.79 22.23
C LEU A 82 -35.55 6.34 22.26
N GLU A 83 -36.48 5.38 22.31
CA GLU A 83 -36.19 3.94 22.30
C GLU A 83 -35.61 3.44 20.98
N GLU A 84 -35.79 4.18 19.89
CA GLU A 84 -35.30 3.83 18.55
C GLU A 84 -33.89 4.39 18.27
N ILE A 85 -33.26 5.04 19.26
CA ILE A 85 -31.98 5.73 19.11
C ILE A 85 -30.89 5.04 19.95
N ASP A 86 -29.93 4.44 19.25
CA ASP A 86 -28.71 3.89 19.84
C ASP A 86 -27.53 4.84 19.62
N PHE A 87 -27.16 5.61 20.66
CA PHE A 87 -26.04 6.54 20.57
C PHE A 87 -24.69 5.79 20.61
N LEU A 88 -23.86 5.97 19.58
CA LEU A 88 -22.59 5.24 19.41
C LEU A 88 -21.38 5.98 20.03
N THR A 89 -21.52 7.27 20.36
CA THR A 89 -20.44 8.09 20.96
C THR A 89 -20.62 8.29 22.47
N SER A 90 -19.55 8.04 23.26
CA SER A 90 -19.57 8.01 24.74
C SER A 90 -19.89 9.35 25.44
N TRP A 91 -19.61 10.49 24.81
CA TRP A 91 -19.89 11.83 25.40
C TRP A 91 -21.38 12.15 25.48
N ILE A 92 -22.19 11.65 24.53
CA ILE A 92 -23.65 11.86 24.50
C ILE A 92 -24.31 11.17 25.70
N MET A 93 -23.82 10.00 26.10
CA MET A 93 -24.32 9.27 27.29
C MET A 93 -24.21 10.09 28.58
N GLY A 94 -23.21 10.98 28.74
CA GLY A 94 -23.02 11.76 29.96
C GLY A 94 -24.07 12.85 30.16
N SER A 95 -24.25 13.71 29.17
CA SER A 95 -25.16 14.88 29.24
C SER A 95 -26.64 14.48 29.14
N ILE A 96 -26.96 13.48 28.30
CA ILE A 96 -28.32 13.00 28.07
C ILE A 96 -28.83 12.18 29.28
N ARG A 97 -28.02 11.24 29.81
CA ARG A 97 -28.41 10.39 30.97
C ARG A 97 -28.44 11.17 32.30
N ALA A 98 -27.64 12.23 32.44
CA ALA A 98 -27.73 13.16 33.57
C ALA A 98 -29.04 13.97 33.57
N SER A 99 -29.52 14.39 32.40
CA SER A 99 -30.82 15.08 32.26
C SER A 99 -32.01 14.14 32.47
N PHE A 100 -31.94 12.89 31.97
CA PHE A 100 -33.01 11.90 32.16
C PHE A 100 -33.19 11.44 33.62
N ARG A 101 -32.11 11.42 34.43
CA ARG A 101 -32.21 11.15 35.88
C ARG A 101 -33.05 12.19 36.63
N ASN A 102 -33.04 13.45 36.20
CA ASN A 102 -33.79 14.52 36.84
C ASN A 102 -35.28 14.50 36.46
N LEU A 103 -35.64 13.97 35.28
CA LEU A 103 -37.04 13.84 34.86
C LEU A 103 -37.70 12.58 35.45
N HIS A 104 -36.97 11.46 35.59
CA HIS A 104 -37.49 10.22 36.17
C HIS A 104 -37.68 10.26 37.70
N LYS A 105 -36.98 11.13 38.42
CA LYS A 105 -37.23 11.36 39.85
C LYS A 105 -38.60 12.00 40.15
N ARG A 106 -39.30 12.57 39.16
CA ARG A 106 -40.63 13.16 39.35
C ARG A 106 -41.81 12.23 39.09
N LYS A 107 -41.59 11.01 38.55
CA LYS A 107 -42.69 10.08 38.21
C LYS A 107 -42.62 8.69 38.82
N LEU A 108 -41.54 8.30 39.50
CA LEU A 108 -41.47 7.05 40.26
C LEU A 108 -41.28 7.31 41.76
N SER A 109 -42.34 7.79 42.40
CA SER A 109 -42.60 7.50 43.81
C SER A 109 -43.92 6.74 43.89
N SER A 110 -43.91 5.49 43.42
CA SER A 110 -44.75 4.43 43.96
C SER A 110 -44.42 3.09 43.30
N LYS A 111 -44.17 2.11 44.17
CA LYS A 111 -44.30 0.66 44.01
C LYS A 111 -43.21 -0.14 43.25
N VAL A 112 -42.40 -0.82 44.08
CA VAL A 112 -42.19 -2.28 44.15
C VAL A 112 -41.27 -2.99 43.11
N SER A 113 -40.13 -3.47 43.67
CA SER A 113 -39.52 -4.82 43.61
C SER A 113 -38.96 -5.45 42.32
N LYS A 114 -37.64 -5.75 42.41
CA LYS A 114 -36.87 -6.92 41.98
C LYS A 114 -37.49 -7.91 40.95
N ARG A 115 -36.82 -8.11 39.80
CA ARG A 115 -36.36 -9.45 39.33
C ARG A 115 -35.39 -9.41 38.11
N SER A 116 -34.25 -10.09 38.30
CA SER A 116 -33.44 -10.96 37.41
C SER A 116 -33.32 -10.75 35.88
N GLN A 117 -32.05 -10.66 35.46
CA GLN A 117 -31.35 -11.31 34.33
C GLN A 117 -32.13 -11.76 33.08
N HIS A 118 -31.70 -11.29 31.90
CA HIS A 118 -31.17 -12.16 30.84
C HIS A 118 -30.28 -11.40 29.84
N LYS A 119 -29.13 -12.01 29.55
CA LYS A 119 -28.11 -11.59 28.57
C LYS A 119 -28.60 -11.81 27.13
N GLY A 120 -28.21 -10.90 26.24
CA GLY A 120 -28.09 -11.13 24.79
C GLY A 120 -26.93 -10.30 24.26
N HIS A 121 -25.75 -10.91 24.17
CA HIS A 121 -24.57 -10.32 23.54
C HIS A 121 -24.73 -10.37 22.02
N TYR A 122 -24.70 -9.22 21.35
CA TYR A 122 -24.30 -9.14 19.96
C TYR A 122 -22.96 -8.41 19.90
N ASN A 123 -21.89 -9.19 19.65
CA ASN A 123 -20.57 -8.66 19.33
C ASN A 123 -20.61 -8.12 17.90
N ILE A 124 -20.37 -6.82 17.72
CA ILE A 124 -19.99 -6.26 16.43
C ILE A 124 -18.58 -5.68 16.61
N ASN A 125 -17.61 -6.40 16.06
CA ASN A 125 -16.24 -5.93 15.85
C ASN A 125 -16.25 -4.78 14.85
N ILE A 126 -15.76 -3.61 15.22
CA ILE A 126 -15.32 -2.59 14.25
C ILE A 126 -13.90 -2.13 14.63
N LEU A 127 -12.99 -2.56 13.77
CA LEU A 127 -11.67 -2.04 13.38
C LEU A 127 -11.06 -0.92 14.24
N GLY A 128 -9.92 -1.28 14.85
CA GLY A 128 -9.09 -0.40 15.64
C GLY A 128 -8.32 0.65 14.83
N TYR A 129 -8.07 1.77 15.49
CA TYR A 129 -6.94 2.64 15.22
C TYR A 129 -6.19 2.83 16.54
N ASN A 130 -4.96 2.32 16.57
CA ASN A 130 -4.00 2.46 17.66
C ASN A 130 -3.59 3.93 17.83
N LYS A 131 -3.61 4.45 19.05
CA LYS A 131 -2.90 5.68 19.41
C LYS A 131 -1.93 5.35 20.56
N LYS A 132 -0.67 5.09 20.21
CA LYS A 132 0.47 5.15 21.15
C LYS A 132 1.03 6.57 21.14
N GLY A 133 1.34 7.09 22.32
CA GLY A 133 2.10 8.33 22.50
C GLY A 133 1.82 9.01 23.84
N ASN A 134 2.64 8.70 24.85
CA ASN A 134 2.74 9.42 26.12
C ASN A 134 3.40 10.79 25.89
N GLN A 135 2.86 11.86 26.48
CA GLN A 135 3.60 12.89 27.22
C GLN A 135 2.62 13.86 27.95
N SER A 136 3.15 14.47 29.00
CA SER A 136 2.60 15.06 30.23
C SER A 136 1.48 16.13 30.12
N PRO A 137 0.82 16.47 31.25
CA PRO A 137 -0.34 17.36 31.29
C PRO A 137 0.06 18.81 31.60
N ASP A 138 -0.24 19.76 30.72
CA ASP A 138 -0.47 21.13 31.19
C ASP A 138 -1.28 22.03 30.23
N ASN A 139 -2.19 22.78 30.85
CA ASN A 139 -2.81 24.03 30.44
C ASN A 139 -3.10 24.29 28.94
N ASN A 140 -4.20 23.74 28.44
CA ASN A 140 -5.02 24.40 27.41
C ASN A 140 -6.43 23.79 27.34
N ARG A 141 -7.27 24.14 28.32
CA ARG A 141 -8.63 23.59 28.49
C ARG A 141 -9.74 24.45 27.84
N LYS A 142 -9.42 25.29 26.86
CA LYS A 142 -10.38 26.22 26.23
C LYS A 142 -10.52 26.14 24.70
N HIS A 143 -10.06 25.07 24.05
CA HIS A 143 -10.14 24.93 22.57
C HIS A 143 -10.85 23.67 22.05
N LEU A 144 -11.65 22.98 22.87
CA LEU A 144 -12.21 21.66 22.53
C LEU A 144 -13.75 21.62 22.35
N ASP A 145 -14.41 22.76 22.21
CA ASP A 145 -15.89 22.82 22.08
C ASP A 145 -16.42 22.96 20.65
N HIS A 146 -15.56 22.86 19.62
CA HIS A 146 -15.99 22.87 18.23
C HIS A 146 -15.60 21.57 17.52
N GLY A 147 -16.62 20.73 17.29
CA GLY A 147 -16.70 19.73 16.23
C GLY A 147 -15.42 18.92 15.98
N GLY A 148 -15.20 17.89 16.79
CA GLY A 148 -14.27 16.83 16.41
C GLY A 148 -14.65 16.23 15.05
N MET A 149 -13.64 15.79 14.31
CA MET A 149 -13.59 15.22 12.95
C MET A 149 -14.71 14.20 12.58
N PHE A 150 -15.48 13.73 13.55
CA PHE A 150 -16.70 12.95 13.37
C PHE A 150 -17.80 13.61 14.19
N GLY A 151 -18.79 14.21 13.52
CA GLY A 151 -19.99 14.73 14.17
C GLY A 151 -20.69 13.65 15.03
N SER A 152 -21.62 14.06 15.90
CA SER A 152 -22.36 13.11 16.74
C SER A 152 -23.05 12.03 15.90
N VAL A 153 -22.82 10.73 16.21
CA VAL A 153 -23.36 9.59 15.44
C VAL A 153 -24.31 8.77 16.31
N ALA A 154 -25.43 8.34 15.72
CA ALA A 154 -26.37 7.40 16.33
C ALA A 154 -26.88 6.38 15.31
N SER A 155 -27.19 5.18 15.76
CA SER A 155 -27.99 4.23 15.00
C SER A 155 -29.46 4.50 15.28
N VAL A 156 -30.23 4.79 14.22
CA VAL A 156 -31.68 5.01 14.28
C VAL A 156 -32.35 4.02 13.37
N ARG A 157 -33.28 3.21 13.91
CA ARG A 157 -33.97 2.14 13.16
C ARG A 157 -33.00 1.21 12.40
N GLY A 158 -31.85 0.90 13.02
CA GLY A 158 -30.81 0.04 12.44
C GLY A 158 -29.93 0.69 11.35
N SER A 159 -30.14 1.97 11.05
CA SER A 159 -29.32 2.73 10.09
C SER A 159 -28.39 3.70 10.80
N LEU A 160 -27.14 3.82 10.33
CA LEU A 160 -26.17 4.78 10.88
C LEU A 160 -26.52 6.20 10.45
N THR A 161 -26.66 7.11 11.42
CA THR A 161 -27.12 8.49 11.21
C THR A 161 -26.21 9.51 11.87
N SER A 162 -26.08 10.68 11.25
CA SER A 162 -25.51 11.87 11.84
C SER A 162 -26.58 12.62 12.64
N VAL A 163 -26.24 13.03 13.85
CA VAL A 163 -27.13 13.70 14.80
C VAL A 163 -26.78 15.18 14.90
N LYS A 164 -27.71 16.04 14.52
CA LYS A 164 -27.62 17.48 14.79
C LYS A 164 -28.50 17.83 15.99
N ARG A 165 -27.87 18.36 17.05
CA ARG A 165 -28.54 18.79 18.26
C ARG A 165 -28.90 20.27 18.19
N LEU A 166 -30.17 20.57 18.42
CA LEU A 166 -30.69 21.92 18.59
C LEU A 166 -31.22 22.04 20.03
N SER A 167 -30.72 23.02 20.78
CA SER A 167 -31.17 23.29 22.14
C SER A 167 -31.81 24.67 22.18
N PHE A 168 -33.00 24.76 22.76
CA PHE A 168 -33.79 25.98 22.80
C PHE A 168 -33.99 26.41 24.26
N ARG A 169 -34.02 27.72 24.51
CA ARG A 169 -34.37 28.28 25.82
C ARG A 169 -35.88 28.22 26.08
N VAL A 170 -36.69 28.19 25.02
CA VAL A 170 -38.15 28.16 25.06
C VAL A 170 -38.64 26.76 24.66
N ASN A 171 -39.80 26.36 25.19
CA ASN A 171 -40.43 25.13 24.76
C ASN A 171 -40.86 25.23 23.29
N VAL A 172 -40.33 24.33 22.46
CA VAL A 172 -40.70 24.17 21.06
C VAL A 172 -41.98 23.35 20.99
N SER A 173 -43.08 23.98 20.60
CA SER A 173 -44.28 23.27 20.18
C SER A 173 -44.23 23.02 18.67
N LEU A 174 -44.62 21.80 18.27
CA LEU A 174 -44.73 21.45 16.85
C LEU A 174 -45.90 22.21 16.24
N THR A 175 -45.59 23.22 15.44
CA THR A 175 -46.59 23.93 14.63
C THR A 175 -46.94 23.10 13.39
N LYS A 176 -48.14 23.29 12.84
CA LYS A 176 -48.57 22.59 11.61
C LYS A 176 -47.60 22.80 10.43
N SER A 177 -46.96 23.98 10.33
CA SER A 177 -45.98 24.25 9.28
C SER A 177 -44.70 23.43 9.47
N MET A 178 -44.20 23.32 10.71
CA MET A 178 -43.00 22.53 11.02
C MET A 178 -43.22 21.04 10.69
N THR A 179 -44.40 20.50 11.00
CA THR A 179 -44.74 19.11 10.66
C THR A 179 -44.80 18.89 9.15
N LEU A 180 -45.30 19.87 8.39
CA LEU A 180 -45.35 19.81 6.93
C LEU A 180 -43.94 19.84 6.33
N ASP A 181 -43.07 20.75 6.81
CA ASP A 181 -41.67 20.84 6.38
C ASP A 181 -40.90 19.54 6.66
N LEU A 182 -41.11 18.93 7.83
CA LEU A 182 -40.47 17.67 8.21
C LEU A 182 -40.95 16.47 7.37
N ASN A 183 -42.23 16.43 6.98
CA ASN A 183 -42.74 15.42 6.07
C ASN A 183 -42.15 15.59 4.66
N GLN A 184 -42.06 16.82 4.15
CA GLN A 184 -41.43 17.09 2.85
C GLN A 184 -39.96 16.67 2.82
N LEU A 185 -39.22 16.85 3.94
CA LEU A 185 -37.84 16.40 4.05
C LEU A 185 -37.68 14.87 3.95
N MET A 186 -38.64 14.10 4.47
CA MET A 186 -38.62 12.62 4.37
C MET A 186 -38.86 12.10 2.96
N GLU A 187 -39.58 12.85 2.13
CA GLU A 187 -39.92 12.44 0.75
C GLU A 187 -38.78 12.68 -0.24
N ILE A 188 -37.89 13.62 0.08
CA ILE A 188 -36.81 14.03 -0.83
C ILE A 188 -35.70 12.98 -0.87
N LYS A 189 -35.39 12.53 -2.09
CA LYS A 189 -34.26 11.63 -2.38
C LYS A 189 -33.53 12.09 -3.63
N HIS A 190 -32.23 12.33 -3.51
CA HIS A 190 -31.35 12.67 -4.62
C HIS A 190 -29.91 12.28 -4.28
N GLN A 191 -29.09 11.98 -5.30
CA GLN A 191 -27.70 11.53 -5.10
C GLN A 191 -26.84 12.55 -4.32
N ASN A 192 -27.02 13.85 -4.62
CA ASN A 192 -26.27 14.96 -4.00
C ASN A 192 -27.04 15.68 -2.89
N VAL A 193 -28.09 15.06 -2.34
CA VAL A 193 -28.83 15.60 -1.20
C VAL A 193 -28.87 14.53 -0.12
N CYS A 194 -28.44 14.90 1.09
CA CYS A 194 -28.36 13.99 2.22
C CYS A 194 -29.78 13.62 2.67
N ALA A 195 -30.05 12.32 2.80
CA ALA A 195 -31.38 11.85 3.17
C ALA A 195 -31.70 12.20 4.62
N PHE A 196 -32.89 12.77 4.85
CA PHE A 196 -33.41 13.00 6.19
C PHE A 196 -34.04 11.71 6.73
N VAL A 197 -33.62 11.28 7.92
CA VAL A 197 -34.08 10.04 8.54
C VAL A 197 -35.22 10.30 9.52
N GLY A 198 -35.18 11.44 10.21
CA GLY A 198 -36.24 11.86 11.12
C GLY A 198 -35.79 12.89 12.15
N ALA A 199 -36.70 13.24 13.07
CA ALA A 199 -36.43 14.12 14.18
C ALA A 199 -37.00 13.58 15.49
N PHE A 200 -36.24 13.76 16.57
CA PHE A 200 -36.72 13.62 17.94
C PHE A 200 -37.00 15.02 18.49
N VAL A 201 -38.22 15.26 18.96
CA VAL A 201 -38.67 16.55 19.46
C VAL A 201 -39.17 16.37 20.89
N GLU A 202 -38.47 16.99 21.84
CA GLU A 202 -38.84 17.10 23.24
C GLU A 202 -38.81 18.58 23.64
N ALA A 203 -39.59 18.98 24.65
CA ALA A 203 -39.96 20.37 24.93
C ALA A 203 -38.87 21.42 24.63
N ASN A 204 -37.62 21.27 25.09
CA ASN A 204 -36.53 22.23 24.86
C ASN A 204 -35.37 21.68 23.99
N ARG A 205 -35.53 20.50 23.38
CA ARG A 205 -34.47 19.77 22.68
C ARG A 205 -35.01 19.13 21.41
N VAL A 206 -34.38 19.47 20.29
CA VAL A 206 -34.65 18.82 19.01
C VAL A 206 -33.38 18.15 18.51
N LEU A 207 -33.46 16.86 18.18
CA LEU A 207 -32.41 16.14 17.49
C LEU A 207 -32.87 15.86 16.07
N LEU A 208 -32.08 16.27 15.09
CA LEU A 208 -32.31 15.96 13.68
C LEU A 208 -31.35 14.84 13.26
N PHE A 209 -31.89 13.84 12.58
CA PHE A 209 -31.14 12.68 12.11
C PHE A 209 -31.03 12.72 10.59
N TRP A 210 -29.79 12.75 10.11
CA TRP A 210 -29.43 12.72 8.70
C TRP A 210 -28.64 11.46 8.39
N GLU A 211 -28.62 11.04 7.13
CA GLU A 211 -27.74 9.96 6.66
C GLU A 211 -26.28 10.25 7.06
N TYR A 212 -25.57 9.22 7.56
CA TYR A 212 -24.18 9.36 7.95
C TYR A 212 -23.24 9.35 6.74
N CYS A 213 -22.43 10.41 6.61
CA CYS A 213 -21.42 10.57 5.56
C CYS A 213 -20.01 10.37 6.15
N ALA A 214 -19.35 9.27 5.76
CA ALA A 214 -18.14 8.79 6.45
C ALA A 214 -16.89 9.65 6.27
N LYS A 215 -16.84 10.55 5.27
CA LYS A 215 -15.68 11.41 5.01
C LYS A 215 -15.80 12.79 5.67
N GLY A 216 -16.89 13.04 6.40
CA GLY A 216 -17.13 14.31 7.09
C GLY A 216 -17.67 15.39 6.17
N SER A 217 -17.48 16.65 6.56
CA SER A 217 -17.89 17.81 5.77
C SER A 217 -16.85 18.18 4.73
N LEU A 218 -17.26 18.94 3.72
CA LEU A 218 -16.40 19.50 2.69
C LEU A 218 -15.32 20.39 3.32
N GLN A 219 -15.67 21.09 4.38
CA GLN A 219 -14.76 21.91 5.16
C GLN A 219 -13.64 21.08 5.83
N ASP A 220 -13.96 19.90 6.36
CA ASP A 220 -12.97 18.97 6.92
C ASP A 220 -12.00 18.45 5.83
N ILE A 221 -12.51 18.19 4.63
CA ILE A 221 -11.71 17.75 3.48
C ILE A 221 -10.78 18.86 3.01
N ILE A 222 -11.27 20.11 2.93
CA ILE A 222 -10.49 21.27 2.50
C ILE A 222 -9.31 21.50 3.44
N TRP A 223 -9.53 21.44 4.77
CA TRP A 223 -8.47 21.64 5.76
C TRP A 223 -7.49 20.48 5.89
N ASN A 224 -7.85 19.29 5.43
CA ASN A 224 -6.96 18.14 5.49
C ASN A 224 -5.90 18.17 4.37
N GLN A 225 -4.69 18.61 4.73
CA GLN A 225 -3.52 18.68 3.83
C GLN A 225 -3.10 17.31 3.28
N ASN A 226 -3.47 16.20 3.91
CA ASN A 226 -3.12 14.85 3.44
C ASN A 226 -3.95 14.42 2.23
N ILE A 227 -5.11 15.04 1.99
CA ILE A 227 -5.94 14.76 0.82
C ILE A 227 -5.45 15.65 -0.31
N LYS A 228 -4.91 15.09 -1.39
CA LYS A 228 -4.53 15.85 -2.59
C LYS A 228 -5.79 16.18 -3.40
N LEU A 229 -6.23 17.44 -3.36
CA LEU A 229 -7.34 17.93 -4.19
C LEU A 229 -6.76 18.45 -5.51
N GLU A 230 -6.65 17.59 -6.52
CA GLU A 230 -6.33 17.99 -7.90
C GLU A 230 -7.56 18.66 -8.57
N ASP A 231 -7.36 19.39 -9.66
CA ASP A 231 -8.42 20.21 -10.27
C ASP A 231 -9.64 19.40 -10.68
N MET A 232 -9.46 18.21 -11.25
CA MET A 232 -10.57 17.31 -11.59
C MET A 232 -11.43 16.98 -10.36
N PHE A 233 -10.79 16.74 -9.21
CA PHE A 233 -11.45 16.42 -7.96
C PHE A 233 -12.17 17.64 -7.36
N ARG A 234 -11.57 18.84 -7.47
CA ARG A 234 -12.21 20.11 -7.08
C ARG A 234 -13.48 20.37 -7.89
N PHE A 235 -13.39 20.25 -9.22
CA PHE A 235 -14.54 20.45 -10.12
C PHE A 235 -15.69 19.50 -9.81
N ALA A 236 -15.38 18.24 -9.52
CA ALA A 236 -16.41 17.24 -9.23
C ALA A 236 -17.12 17.50 -7.88
N LEU A 237 -16.39 17.93 -6.83
CA LEU A 237 -17.02 18.36 -5.57
C LEU A 237 -17.94 19.56 -5.79
N CYS A 238 -17.47 20.57 -6.52
CA CYS A 238 -18.25 21.77 -6.85
C CYS A 238 -19.47 21.44 -7.71
N HIS A 239 -19.33 20.54 -8.67
CA HIS A 239 -20.41 20.06 -9.53
C HIS A 239 -21.49 19.35 -8.71
N ASP A 240 -21.11 18.47 -7.80
CA ASP A 240 -22.03 17.76 -6.90
C ASP A 240 -22.82 18.73 -6.01
N VAL A 241 -22.16 19.74 -5.42
CA VAL A 241 -22.84 20.79 -4.65
C VAL A 241 -23.81 21.57 -5.54
N ALA A 242 -23.39 22.01 -6.72
CA ALA A 242 -24.25 22.75 -7.65
C ALA A 242 -25.48 21.93 -8.10
N LYS A 243 -25.30 20.63 -8.37
CA LYS A 243 -26.36 19.70 -8.76
C LYS A 243 -27.35 19.43 -7.61
N GLY A 244 -26.83 19.27 -6.39
CA GLY A 244 -27.66 19.18 -5.18
C GLY A 244 -28.50 20.44 -4.97
N LEU A 245 -27.90 21.61 -5.16
CA LEU A 245 -28.59 22.89 -4.98
C LEU A 245 -29.65 23.13 -6.05
N GLU A 246 -29.36 22.81 -7.31
CA GLU A 246 -30.33 22.88 -8.41
C GLU A 246 -31.57 22.02 -8.11
N PHE A 247 -31.36 20.81 -7.61
CA PHE A 247 -32.45 19.93 -7.22
C PHE A 247 -33.28 20.52 -6.07
N ILE A 248 -32.65 21.08 -5.03
CA ILE A 248 -33.37 21.74 -3.92
C ILE A 248 -34.20 22.91 -4.43
N HIS A 249 -33.66 23.74 -5.33
CA HIS A 249 -34.35 24.90 -5.91
C HIS A 249 -35.60 24.52 -6.71
N LYS A 250 -35.59 23.35 -7.36
CA LYS A 250 -36.74 22.80 -8.11
C LYS A 250 -37.71 21.98 -7.23
N SER A 251 -37.28 21.58 -6.04
CA SER A 251 -38.09 20.77 -5.10
C SER A 251 -39.13 21.60 -4.33
N SER A 252 -39.99 20.92 -3.57
CA SER A 252 -40.99 21.53 -2.69
C SER A 252 -40.40 22.46 -1.61
N ILE A 253 -39.13 22.27 -1.24
CA ILE A 253 -38.42 23.08 -0.24
C ILE A 253 -38.01 24.45 -0.80
N ARG A 254 -37.81 24.54 -2.13
CA ARG A 254 -37.47 25.75 -2.91
C ARG A 254 -36.12 26.42 -2.62
N TYR A 255 -35.57 26.36 -1.42
CA TYR A 255 -34.28 26.98 -1.08
C TYR A 255 -33.62 26.31 0.13
N HIS A 256 -32.30 26.46 0.28
CA HIS A 256 -31.56 25.92 1.42
C HIS A 256 -31.52 26.89 2.60
N GLY A 257 -31.11 28.14 2.39
CA GLY A 257 -31.10 29.22 3.38
C GLY A 257 -30.02 29.13 4.47
N ASN A 258 -29.12 28.16 4.39
CA ASN A 258 -28.00 27.97 5.33
C ASN A 258 -26.86 27.17 4.67
N LEU A 259 -26.62 27.40 3.37
CA LEU A 259 -25.60 26.70 2.62
C LEU A 259 -24.21 27.19 3.05
N LYS A 260 -23.31 26.26 3.37
CA LYS A 260 -21.92 26.49 3.78
C LYS A 260 -21.11 25.21 3.65
N SER A 261 -19.78 25.32 3.73
CA SER A 261 -18.88 24.18 3.59
C SER A 261 -19.07 23.12 4.69
N THR A 262 -19.47 23.46 5.94
CA THR A 262 -19.88 22.45 6.96
C THR A 262 -21.13 21.65 6.58
N ASN A 263 -22.00 22.22 5.76
CA ASN A 263 -23.31 21.65 5.39
C ASN A 263 -23.27 20.92 4.04
N CYS A 264 -22.09 20.81 3.44
CA CYS A 264 -21.81 19.90 2.34
C CYS A 264 -21.04 18.72 2.94
N VAL A 265 -21.58 17.51 2.86
CA VAL A 265 -20.99 16.30 3.48
C VAL A 265 -20.66 15.27 2.41
N VAL A 266 -19.64 14.46 2.67
CA VAL A 266 -19.11 13.53 1.67
C VAL A 266 -19.23 12.09 2.15
N ASP A 267 -19.88 11.26 1.34
CA ASP A 267 -20.10 9.86 1.67
C ASP A 267 -18.84 8.99 1.43
N SER A 268 -18.95 7.69 1.70
CA SER A 268 -17.83 6.75 1.51
C SER A 268 -17.38 6.60 0.06
N ARG A 269 -18.22 7.00 -0.91
CA ARG A 269 -17.99 6.94 -2.36
C ARG A 269 -17.50 8.28 -2.93
N TRP A 270 -17.11 9.23 -2.09
CA TRP A 270 -16.69 10.58 -2.49
C TRP A 270 -17.75 11.38 -3.24
N THR A 271 -19.04 11.06 -3.05
CA THR A 271 -20.13 11.89 -3.54
C THR A 271 -20.42 12.99 -2.54
N CYS A 272 -20.45 14.25 -2.99
CA CYS A 272 -20.81 15.37 -2.12
C CYS A 272 -22.33 15.53 -2.07
N LYS A 273 -22.86 15.62 -0.85
CA LYS A 273 -24.28 15.72 -0.54
C LYS A 273 -24.55 16.97 0.31
N ILE A 274 -25.59 17.71 -0.03
CA ILE A 274 -26.05 18.86 0.77
C ILE A 274 -26.90 18.36 1.94
N THR A 275 -26.63 18.86 3.16
CA THR A 275 -27.38 18.54 4.38
C THR A 275 -27.83 19.80 5.10
N ASP A 276 -28.62 19.64 6.17
CA ASP A 276 -29.05 20.73 7.04
C ASP A 276 -29.80 21.85 6.31
N PHE A 277 -30.68 21.46 5.37
CA PHE A 277 -31.66 22.31 4.71
C PHE A 277 -33.07 22.12 5.31
N GLY A 278 -34.02 22.97 4.93
CA GLY A 278 -35.42 22.88 5.38
C GLY A 278 -35.70 23.34 6.82
N VAL A 279 -36.98 23.30 7.20
CA VAL A 279 -37.56 23.76 8.49
C VAL A 279 -37.19 25.21 8.88
N PRO A 280 -37.53 26.23 8.07
CA PRO A 280 -37.13 27.62 8.31
C PRO A 280 -37.54 28.17 9.68
N SER A 281 -38.73 27.80 10.17
CA SER A 281 -39.26 28.25 11.46
C SER A 281 -38.41 27.75 12.63
N LEU A 282 -37.89 26.53 12.55
CA LEU A 282 -37.03 25.94 13.59
C LEU A 282 -35.65 26.64 13.61
N ARG A 283 -35.12 26.96 12.43
CA ARG A 283 -33.85 27.70 12.29
C ARG A 283 -33.96 29.16 12.74
N ALA A 284 -35.09 29.80 12.50
CA ALA A 284 -35.35 31.14 13.02
C ALA A 284 -35.34 31.15 14.56
N LEU A 285 -35.93 30.12 15.17
CA LEU A 285 -35.92 29.95 16.62
C LEU A 285 -34.53 29.66 17.18
N GLU A 286 -33.72 28.88 16.47
CA GLU A 286 -32.32 28.63 16.79
C GLU A 286 -31.52 29.95 16.77
N LYS A 287 -31.67 30.74 15.70
CA LYS A 287 -30.99 32.05 15.57
C LYS A 287 -31.40 33.05 16.65
N MET A 288 -32.70 33.12 17.00
CA MET A 288 -33.18 33.97 18.09
C MET A 288 -32.63 33.54 19.46
N SER A 289 -32.52 32.22 19.69
CA SER A 289 -31.96 31.69 20.94
C SER A 289 -30.45 31.93 21.03
N ALA A 290 -29.73 31.92 19.90
CA ALA A 290 -28.29 32.14 19.82
C ALA A 290 -27.90 33.63 19.98
N ALA A 291 -28.73 34.56 19.51
CA ALA A 291 -28.46 36.00 19.62
C ALA A 291 -28.39 36.52 21.08
N GLN A 292 -28.90 35.76 22.04
CA GLN A 292 -28.86 36.12 23.47
C GLN A 292 -27.60 35.62 24.22
N ASN A 293 -26.67 34.94 23.55
CA ASN A 293 -25.45 34.37 24.16
C ASN A 293 -24.19 35.24 23.94
N GLY A 294 -24.31 36.43 23.33
CA GLY A 294 -23.19 37.25 22.88
C GLY A 294 -23.07 37.22 21.35
N GLU A 295 -22.96 38.39 20.72
CA GLU A 295 -23.03 38.54 19.25
C GLU A 295 -21.77 38.04 18.52
N GLU A 296 -20.62 37.97 19.21
CA GLU A 296 -19.32 37.67 18.61
C GLU A 296 -19.13 36.18 18.23
N GLU A 297 -19.59 35.22 19.04
CA GLU A 297 -19.38 33.77 18.81
C GLU A 297 -20.20 33.17 17.64
N ASN A 298 -21.14 33.92 17.06
CA ASN A 298 -22.03 33.39 16.01
C ASN A 298 -21.79 34.01 14.63
N CYS A 299 -20.84 34.94 14.50
CA CYS A 299 -20.52 35.61 13.24
C CYS A 299 -19.80 34.70 12.24
N ASP A 300 -19.02 33.73 12.72
CA ASP A 300 -18.35 32.73 11.87
C ASP A 300 -19.35 31.99 10.97
N LYS A 301 -20.53 31.65 11.47
CA LYS A 301 -21.58 30.94 10.71
C LYS A 301 -22.24 31.81 9.65
N MET A 302 -22.03 33.14 9.68
CA MET A 302 -22.66 34.10 8.78
C MET A 302 -21.77 34.46 7.59
N LEU A 303 -20.51 34.01 7.53
CA LEU A 303 -19.55 34.36 6.48
C LEU A 303 -20.01 33.95 5.06
N TRP A 304 -20.86 32.92 4.95
CA TRP A 304 -21.43 32.46 3.67
C TRP A 304 -22.72 33.19 3.27
N MET A 305 -23.28 34.04 4.13
CA MET A 305 -24.59 34.65 3.91
C MET A 305 -24.48 35.85 2.98
N ALA A 306 -25.44 35.94 2.05
CA ALA A 306 -25.55 37.07 1.13
C ALA A 306 -25.90 38.38 1.88
N PRO A 307 -25.48 39.54 1.37
CA PRO A 307 -25.68 40.84 2.02
C PRO A 307 -27.16 41.15 2.29
N GLU A 308 -28.07 40.81 1.39
CA GLU A 308 -29.50 41.05 1.56
C GLU A 308 -30.13 40.21 2.69
N VAL A 309 -29.56 39.03 2.99
CA VAL A 309 -29.99 38.19 4.12
C VAL A 309 -29.47 38.76 5.43
N LEU A 310 -28.24 39.30 5.43
CA LEU A 310 -27.65 39.98 6.59
C LEU A 310 -28.40 41.28 6.93
N LEU A 311 -28.89 42.00 5.91
CA LEU A 311 -29.70 43.22 6.04
C LEU A 311 -31.14 42.96 6.53
N ARG A 312 -31.57 41.70 6.64
CA ARG A 312 -32.94 41.31 7.10
C ARG A 312 -34.08 42.01 6.33
N ARG A 313 -33.91 42.23 5.03
CA ARG A 313 -34.98 42.76 4.17
C ARG A 313 -36.17 41.79 4.15
N LYS A 314 -37.40 42.29 3.95
CA LYS A 314 -38.61 41.45 3.93
C LYS A 314 -38.77 40.71 2.59
N ASP A 315 -38.38 41.35 1.49
CA ASP A 315 -38.49 40.80 0.13
C ASP A 315 -37.13 40.29 -0.34
N ILE A 316 -36.77 39.08 0.11
CA ILE A 316 -35.49 38.45 -0.24
C ILE A 316 -35.73 37.27 -1.18
N ASP A 317 -35.05 37.27 -2.33
CA ASP A 317 -34.89 36.07 -3.14
C ASP A 317 -33.89 35.11 -2.48
N ARG A 318 -34.42 34.12 -1.76
CA ARG A 318 -33.61 33.14 -1.03
C ARG A 318 -32.87 32.16 -1.93
N GLN A 319 -33.35 31.94 -3.16
CA GLN A 319 -32.62 31.10 -4.11
C GLN A 319 -31.34 31.81 -4.54
N LYS A 320 -31.41 33.11 -4.81
CA LYS A 320 -30.22 33.93 -5.15
C LYS A 320 -29.28 34.12 -3.97
N ALA A 321 -29.79 34.10 -2.74
CA ALA A 321 -28.94 34.07 -1.55
C ALA A 321 -28.13 32.76 -1.46
N ASP A 322 -28.72 31.61 -1.81
CA ASP A 322 -27.98 30.34 -1.85
C ASP A 322 -26.88 30.35 -2.93
N ILE A 323 -27.10 31.03 -4.06
CA ILE A 323 -26.08 31.16 -5.13
C ILE A 323 -24.87 31.96 -4.65
N PHE A 324 -25.09 33.00 -3.84
CA PHE A 324 -23.99 33.71 -3.18
C PHE A 324 -23.17 32.77 -2.30
N SER A 325 -23.84 31.98 -1.45
CA SER A 325 -23.18 30.99 -0.59
C SER A 325 -22.42 29.94 -1.41
N LEU A 326 -22.97 29.51 -2.55
CA LEU A 326 -22.30 28.61 -3.48
C LEU A 326 -21.01 29.22 -4.02
N GLY A 327 -21.01 30.50 -4.43
CA GLY A 327 -19.81 31.21 -4.88
C GLY A 327 -18.68 31.20 -3.85
N ILE A 328 -19.01 31.43 -2.58
CA ILE A 328 -18.05 31.34 -1.47
C ILE A 328 -17.48 29.91 -1.34
N ILE A 329 -18.32 28.88 -1.43
CA ILE A 329 -17.89 27.47 -1.38
C ILE A 329 -16.98 27.12 -2.57
N LEU A 330 -17.31 27.59 -3.78
CA LEU A 330 -16.44 27.41 -4.95
C LEU A 330 -15.05 27.97 -4.67
N LYS A 331 -14.98 29.20 -4.14
CA LYS A 331 -13.71 29.82 -3.74
C LYS A 331 -12.98 28.96 -2.71
N GLU A 332 -13.64 28.52 -1.65
CA GLU A 332 -13.02 27.69 -0.60
C GLU A 332 -12.41 26.39 -1.17
N VAL A 333 -13.12 25.70 -2.07
CA VAL A 333 -12.65 24.44 -2.67
C VAL A 333 -11.42 24.66 -3.55
N PHE A 334 -11.42 25.69 -4.39
CA PHE A 334 -10.32 25.95 -5.33
C PHE A 334 -9.10 26.58 -4.67
N THR A 335 -9.29 27.40 -3.63
CA THR A 335 -8.19 28.04 -2.89
C THR A 335 -7.68 27.22 -1.71
N ARG A 336 -8.43 26.18 -1.31
CA ARG A 336 -8.19 25.40 -0.09
C ARG A 336 -8.02 26.25 1.16
N SER A 337 -8.81 27.30 1.27
CA SER A 337 -8.71 28.30 2.32
C SER A 337 -10.09 28.68 2.82
N GLY A 338 -10.18 29.32 4.00
CA GLY A 338 -11.46 29.78 4.55
C GLY A 338 -12.12 30.84 3.67
N PRO A 339 -13.39 31.19 3.89
CA PRO A 339 -14.16 32.04 2.98
C PRO A 339 -13.53 33.43 2.73
N TYR A 340 -12.91 34.03 3.75
CA TYR A 340 -12.26 35.36 3.71
C TYR A 340 -10.82 35.34 4.27
N SER A 341 -10.10 34.23 4.10
CA SER A 341 -8.73 34.03 4.63
C SER A 341 -7.70 35.06 4.17
N GLU A 342 -8.00 35.81 3.12
CA GLU A 342 -7.13 36.85 2.54
C GLU A 342 -7.01 38.07 3.45
N TYR A 343 -7.92 38.20 4.42
CA TYR A 343 -7.98 39.30 5.37
C TYR A 343 -7.68 38.80 6.80
N PRO A 344 -6.46 38.34 7.10
CA PRO A 344 -6.14 37.72 8.40
C PRO A 344 -6.24 38.68 9.59
N PHE A 345 -6.24 39.99 9.33
CA PHE A 345 -6.34 41.06 10.32
C PHE A 345 -7.79 41.45 10.66
N LEU A 346 -8.79 40.89 9.98
CA LEU A 346 -10.20 41.16 10.27
C LEU A 346 -10.83 39.98 11.00
N THR A 347 -11.61 40.31 12.02
CA THR A 347 -12.47 39.35 12.73
C THR A 347 -13.69 39.00 11.87
N SER A 348 -14.32 37.85 12.14
CA SER A 348 -15.54 37.44 11.45
C SER A 348 -16.69 38.45 11.59
N TYR A 349 -16.78 39.14 12.74
CA TYR A 349 -17.75 40.22 12.94
C TYR A 349 -17.50 41.39 11.98
N GLU A 350 -16.25 41.87 11.89
CA GLU A 350 -15.89 42.98 11.01
C GLU A 350 -16.10 42.63 9.54
N ILE A 351 -15.78 41.39 9.14
CA ILE A 351 -16.05 40.89 7.80
C ILE A 351 -17.56 40.93 7.51
N VAL A 352 -18.39 40.37 8.39
CA VAL A 352 -19.85 40.34 8.23
C VAL A 352 -20.42 41.77 8.17
N SER A 353 -19.92 42.69 9.01
CA SER A 353 -20.32 44.10 8.96
C SER A 353 -19.93 44.75 7.64
N LYS A 354 -18.70 44.55 7.16
CA LYS A 354 -18.24 45.09 5.88
C LYS A 354 -19.02 44.56 4.68
N VAL A 355 -19.38 43.26 4.68
CA VAL A 355 -20.24 42.67 3.63
C VAL A 355 -21.64 43.26 3.69
N ARG A 356 -22.19 43.46 4.89
CA ARG A 356 -23.55 44.00 5.10
C ARG A 356 -23.67 45.48 4.75
N ASP A 357 -22.66 46.28 5.12
CA ASP A 357 -22.75 47.74 5.14
C ASP A 357 -22.18 48.38 3.85
N ASN A 358 -21.28 47.70 3.12
CA ASN A 358 -20.69 48.19 1.86
C ASN A 358 -21.39 47.63 0.61
N VAL A 359 -22.73 47.64 0.55
CA VAL A 359 -23.50 47.12 -0.59
C VAL A 359 -23.72 48.23 -1.62
N GLY A 360 -23.26 48.02 -2.87
CA GLY A 360 -23.52 48.94 -4.00
C GLY A 360 -22.66 50.21 -4.06
N GLY A 361 -21.59 50.30 -3.27
CA GLY A 361 -20.58 51.36 -3.38
C GLY A 361 -19.43 50.97 -4.33
N SER A 362 -18.52 51.91 -4.63
CA SER A 362 -17.32 51.66 -5.45
C SER A 362 -16.33 50.65 -4.85
N ASN A 363 -16.61 50.10 -3.66
CA ASN A 363 -15.70 49.24 -2.90
C ASN A 363 -16.46 48.11 -2.17
N SER A 364 -17.30 47.37 -2.89
CA SER A 364 -18.02 46.21 -2.34
C SER A 364 -17.06 45.18 -1.76
N PHE A 365 -17.23 44.85 -0.48
CA PHE A 365 -16.32 43.93 0.21
C PHE A 365 -16.60 42.48 -0.19
N ARG A 366 -15.62 41.82 -0.83
CA ARG A 366 -15.71 40.44 -1.34
C ARG A 366 -14.41 39.66 -1.13
N PRO A 367 -14.45 38.32 -1.18
CA PRO A 367 -13.25 37.51 -1.17
C PRO A 367 -12.33 37.86 -2.34
N MET A 368 -11.02 37.92 -2.10
CA MET A 368 -10.06 38.10 -3.18
C MET A 368 -9.68 36.75 -3.78
N ILE A 369 -9.74 36.64 -5.10
CA ILE A 369 -9.30 35.43 -5.82
C ILE A 369 -7.78 35.53 -6.07
N PRO A 370 -6.96 34.55 -5.62
CA PRO A 370 -5.52 34.52 -5.85
C PRO A 370 -5.12 34.59 -7.34
N ILE A 371 -3.94 35.16 -7.63
CA ILE A 371 -3.41 35.36 -9.00
C ILE A 371 -3.37 34.04 -9.80
N GLN A 372 -3.02 32.94 -9.14
CA GLN A 372 -2.90 31.62 -9.77
C GLN A 372 -4.23 31.14 -10.34
N LEU A 373 -5.34 31.39 -9.64
CA LEU A 373 -6.68 31.02 -10.11
C LEU A 373 -7.21 32.00 -11.17
N ARG A 374 -6.73 33.25 -11.19
CA ARG A 374 -7.07 34.22 -12.23
C ARG A 374 -6.60 33.81 -13.63
N GLN A 375 -5.68 32.86 -13.74
CA GLN A 375 -5.28 32.26 -15.02
C GLN A 375 -6.44 31.48 -15.67
N HIS A 376 -7.39 30.97 -14.88
CA HIS A 376 -8.66 30.43 -15.37
C HIS A 376 -9.73 31.54 -15.37
N SER A 377 -9.74 32.34 -16.44
CA SER A 377 -10.65 33.49 -16.58
C SER A 377 -12.13 33.13 -16.44
N GLU A 378 -12.56 31.99 -17.01
CA GLU A 378 -13.96 31.54 -16.93
C GLU A 378 -14.40 31.13 -15.52
N LEU A 379 -13.53 30.48 -14.76
CA LEU A 379 -13.84 30.06 -13.39
C LEU A 379 -13.92 31.25 -12.43
N THR A 380 -12.99 32.20 -12.61
CA THR A 380 -12.94 33.45 -11.83
C THR A 380 -14.21 34.27 -12.06
N SER A 381 -14.59 34.46 -13.33
CA SER A 381 -15.83 35.15 -13.70
C SER A 381 -17.07 34.45 -13.13
N LEU A 382 -17.13 33.12 -13.13
CA LEU A 382 -18.24 32.38 -12.53
C LEU A 382 -18.38 32.63 -11.01
N MET A 383 -17.26 32.63 -10.27
CA MET A 383 -17.27 32.94 -8.84
C MET A 383 -17.74 34.38 -8.59
N GLU A 384 -17.25 35.33 -9.39
CA GLU A 384 -17.62 36.74 -9.32
C GLU A 384 -19.10 36.99 -9.62
N ASP A 385 -19.63 36.32 -10.64
CA ASP A 385 -21.06 36.35 -10.97
C ASP A 385 -21.93 35.82 -9.82
N CYS A 386 -21.46 34.81 -9.08
CA CYS A 386 -22.22 34.20 -7.98
C CYS A 386 -22.40 35.14 -6.79
N TRP A 387 -21.43 36.01 -6.50
CA TRP A 387 -21.47 36.91 -5.32
C TRP A 387 -21.72 38.38 -5.64
N GLN A 388 -22.32 38.69 -6.79
CA GLN A 388 -22.75 40.05 -7.13
C GLN A 388 -23.65 40.68 -6.04
N ASP A 389 -23.56 41.99 -5.83
CA ASP A 389 -24.40 42.71 -4.86
C ASP A 389 -25.89 42.57 -5.19
N ASP A 390 -26.24 42.79 -6.45
CA ASP A 390 -27.61 42.66 -6.92
C ASP A 390 -27.98 41.17 -7.15
N PRO A 391 -28.99 40.64 -6.45
CA PRO A 391 -29.47 39.26 -6.64
C PRO A 391 -29.90 38.92 -8.07
N THR A 392 -30.34 39.90 -8.87
CA THR A 392 -30.81 39.65 -10.25
C THR A 392 -29.67 39.27 -11.20
N HIS A 393 -28.49 39.85 -10.97
CA HIS A 393 -27.28 39.60 -11.76
C HIS A 393 -26.65 38.22 -11.46
N ARG A 394 -26.94 37.64 -10.29
CA ARG A 394 -26.42 36.32 -9.94
C ARG A 394 -27.01 35.24 -10.85
N PRO A 395 -26.24 34.22 -11.27
CA PRO A 395 -26.75 33.13 -12.10
C PRO A 395 -27.76 32.25 -11.34
N THR A 396 -28.47 31.37 -12.05
CA THR A 396 -29.26 30.29 -11.43
C THR A 396 -28.39 29.06 -11.20
N ALA A 397 -28.78 28.17 -10.28
CA ALA A 397 -28.04 26.94 -10.01
C ALA A 397 -27.81 26.10 -11.30
N THR A 398 -28.80 26.03 -12.19
CA THR A 398 -28.68 25.40 -13.51
C THR A 398 -27.61 26.03 -14.39
N ARG A 399 -27.48 27.36 -14.38
CA ARG A 399 -26.46 28.07 -15.18
C ARG A 399 -25.07 27.86 -14.59
N VAL A 400 -24.94 27.85 -13.26
CA VAL A 400 -23.68 27.50 -12.58
C VAL A 400 -23.25 26.07 -12.94
N LEU A 401 -24.16 25.11 -12.87
CA LEU A 401 -23.88 23.72 -13.24
C LEU A 401 -23.40 23.58 -14.69
N LYS A 402 -24.06 24.26 -15.63
CA LYS A 402 -23.64 24.28 -17.05
C LYS A 402 -22.27 24.93 -17.24
N ALA A 403 -21.98 26.01 -16.52
CA ALA A 403 -20.68 26.67 -16.58
C ALA A 403 -19.57 25.77 -16.03
N LEU A 404 -19.79 25.12 -14.88
CA LEU A 404 -18.84 24.16 -14.31
C LEU A 404 -18.56 23.00 -15.28
N ASN A 405 -19.59 22.48 -15.96
CA ASN A 405 -19.39 21.42 -16.96
C ASN A 405 -18.64 21.88 -18.22
N ARG A 406 -18.77 23.15 -18.60
CA ARG A 406 -18.01 23.73 -19.72
C ARG A 406 -16.53 23.92 -19.37
N ILE A 407 -16.26 24.39 -18.14
CA ILE A 407 -14.91 24.68 -17.66
C ILE A 407 -14.16 23.38 -17.29
N ASN A 408 -14.88 22.34 -16.85
CA ASN A 408 -14.27 21.08 -16.42
C ASN A 408 -13.57 20.36 -17.60
N PRO A 409 -12.24 20.15 -17.53
CA PRO A 409 -11.49 19.50 -18.60
C PRO A 409 -11.91 18.04 -18.86
N SER A 410 -12.56 17.37 -17.91
CA SER A 410 -12.82 15.91 -17.94
C SER A 410 -14.24 15.49 -18.36
N LYS A 411 -15.07 16.39 -18.93
CA LYS A 411 -16.42 16.13 -19.48
C LYS A 411 -17.19 14.95 -18.83
N ASN A 412 -18.04 15.25 -17.85
CA ASN A 412 -19.09 14.33 -17.30
C ASN A 412 -18.62 13.00 -16.64
N LEU A 413 -17.33 12.79 -16.36
CA LEU A 413 -16.90 11.60 -15.60
C LEU A 413 -17.26 11.73 -14.11
N THR A 414 -17.77 10.65 -13.51
CA THR A 414 -18.00 10.61 -12.07
C THR A 414 -16.66 10.58 -11.33
N MET A 415 -16.63 11.00 -10.06
CA MET A 415 -15.42 10.98 -9.24
C MET A 415 -14.68 9.63 -9.27
N ILE A 416 -15.44 8.54 -9.30
CA ILE A 416 -14.91 7.18 -9.28
C ILE A 416 -14.18 6.87 -10.59
N ASP A 417 -14.76 7.22 -11.74
CA ASP A 417 -14.15 6.97 -13.05
C ASP A 417 -12.81 7.71 -13.17
N ASN A 418 -12.74 8.92 -12.62
CA ASN A 418 -11.51 9.71 -12.59
C ASN A 418 -10.44 9.11 -11.66
N MET A 419 -10.84 8.59 -10.50
CA MET A 419 -9.91 7.90 -9.59
C MET A 419 -9.39 6.60 -10.20
N ILE A 420 -10.23 5.85 -10.92
CA ILE A 420 -9.82 4.63 -11.61
C ILE A 420 -8.80 4.94 -12.69
N ALA A 421 -9.08 5.91 -13.57
CA ALA A 421 -8.14 6.32 -14.63
C ALA A 421 -6.79 6.80 -14.07
N MET A 422 -6.82 7.50 -12.93
CA MET A 422 -5.61 7.94 -12.25
C MET A 422 -4.82 6.77 -11.67
N LEU A 423 -5.48 5.83 -10.98
CA LEU A 423 -4.84 4.65 -10.41
C LEU A 423 -4.25 3.74 -11.49
N GLU A 424 -4.94 3.55 -12.61
CA GLU A 424 -4.43 2.80 -13.76
C GLU A 424 -3.16 3.45 -14.33
N LYS A 425 -3.15 4.78 -14.49
CA LYS A 425 -1.95 5.49 -14.97
C LYS A 425 -0.77 5.34 -14.01
N TYR A 426 -1.01 5.43 -12.70
CA TYR A 426 0.04 5.21 -11.70
C TYR A 426 0.53 3.75 -11.68
N ALA A 427 -0.36 2.77 -11.82
CA ALA A 427 -0.01 1.36 -11.87
C ALA A 427 0.87 1.05 -13.08
N ASN A 428 0.47 1.49 -14.29
CA ASN A 428 1.25 1.28 -15.50
C ASN A 428 2.63 1.93 -15.41
N HIS A 429 2.71 3.17 -14.90
CA HIS A 429 3.99 3.85 -14.74
C HIS A 429 4.92 3.12 -13.75
N LEU A 430 4.37 2.57 -12.67
CA LEU A 430 5.15 1.77 -11.72
C LEU A 430 5.60 0.45 -12.33
N GLU A 431 4.77 -0.21 -13.13
CA GLU A 431 5.15 -1.43 -13.86
C GLU A 431 6.30 -1.16 -14.83
N ASP A 432 6.24 -0.06 -15.59
CA ASP A 432 7.33 0.36 -16.50
C ASP A 432 8.63 0.60 -15.73
N LEU A 433 8.57 1.35 -14.62
CA LEU A 433 9.72 1.61 -13.74
C LEU A 433 10.30 0.32 -13.15
N VAL A 434 9.45 -0.60 -12.70
CA VAL A 434 9.89 -1.89 -12.16
C VAL A 434 10.55 -2.72 -13.26
N ALA A 435 9.98 -2.76 -14.47
CA ALA A 435 10.55 -3.49 -15.60
C ALA A 435 11.93 -2.95 -16.00
N GLU A 436 12.08 -1.62 -16.08
CA GLU A 436 13.35 -0.95 -16.36
C GLU A 436 14.41 -1.32 -15.31
N ARG A 437 14.10 -1.15 -14.01
CA ARG A 437 15.03 -1.47 -12.92
C ARG A 437 15.37 -2.95 -12.85
N THR A 438 14.43 -3.83 -13.17
CA THR A 438 14.68 -5.28 -13.20
C THR A 438 15.65 -5.63 -14.33
N SER A 439 15.51 -5.00 -15.50
CA SER A 439 16.42 -5.20 -16.64
C SER A 439 17.84 -4.71 -16.33
N GLU A 440 17.98 -3.53 -15.70
CA GLU A 440 19.28 -3.00 -15.26
C GLU A 440 19.95 -3.93 -14.25
N LEU A 441 19.20 -4.43 -13.27
CA LEU A 441 19.69 -5.36 -12.26
C LEU A 441 20.19 -6.66 -12.88
N ASP A 442 19.46 -7.22 -13.85
CA ASP A 442 19.87 -8.44 -14.55
C ASP A 442 21.15 -8.23 -15.38
N ALA A 443 21.28 -7.07 -16.05
CA ALA A 443 22.49 -6.73 -16.78
C ALA A 443 23.72 -6.63 -15.85
N GLU A 444 23.57 -5.99 -14.69
CA GLU A 444 24.65 -5.84 -13.72
C GLU A 444 25.00 -7.14 -13.01
N LYS A 445 23.98 -7.96 -12.69
CA LYS A 445 24.17 -9.32 -12.17
C LYS A 445 24.98 -10.16 -13.14
N LYS A 446 24.65 -10.13 -14.44
CA LYS A 446 25.38 -10.89 -15.47
C LYS A 446 26.85 -10.46 -15.60
N LYS A 447 27.15 -9.16 -15.49
CA LYS A 447 28.54 -8.67 -15.45
C LYS A 447 29.29 -9.19 -14.23
N THR A 448 28.66 -9.13 -13.06
CA THR A 448 29.24 -9.61 -11.80
C THR A 448 29.52 -11.12 -11.86
N GLU A 449 28.58 -11.90 -12.40
CA GLU A 449 28.75 -13.35 -12.58
C GLU A 449 29.90 -13.67 -13.55
N ASN A 450 30.00 -12.97 -14.68
CA ASN A 450 31.10 -13.14 -15.62
C ASN A 450 32.47 -12.84 -15.00
N LEU A 451 32.56 -11.83 -14.13
CA LEU A 451 33.80 -11.52 -13.40
C LEU A 451 34.13 -12.63 -12.39
N LEU A 452 33.12 -13.14 -11.69
CA LEU A 452 33.31 -14.24 -10.73
C LEU A 452 33.84 -15.51 -11.41
N TYR A 453 33.30 -15.88 -12.57
CA TYR A 453 33.75 -17.05 -13.35
C TYR A 453 35.14 -16.87 -13.98
N ARG A 454 35.65 -15.64 -14.08
CA ARG A 454 37.04 -15.38 -14.48
C ARG A 454 38.03 -15.56 -13.34
N MET A 455 37.59 -15.39 -12.09
CA MET A 455 38.43 -15.47 -10.90
C MET A 455 38.42 -16.86 -10.25
N LEU A 456 37.30 -17.57 -10.36
CA LEU A 456 37.09 -18.87 -9.72
C LEU A 456 36.56 -19.89 -10.73
N PRO A 457 36.86 -21.18 -10.53
CA PRO A 457 36.25 -22.22 -11.34
C PRO A 457 34.73 -22.24 -11.15
N GLN A 458 34.00 -22.57 -12.22
CA GLN A 458 32.54 -22.45 -12.27
C GLN A 458 31.83 -23.21 -11.13
N SER A 459 32.25 -24.44 -10.83
CA SER A 459 31.67 -25.25 -9.74
C SER A 459 31.78 -24.56 -8.38
N VAL A 460 32.93 -23.95 -8.10
CA VAL A 460 33.23 -23.25 -6.85
C VAL A 460 32.51 -21.90 -6.79
N ALA A 461 32.44 -21.18 -7.91
CA ALA A 461 31.71 -19.93 -8.03
C ALA A 461 30.20 -20.11 -7.79
N GLU A 462 29.61 -21.20 -8.29
CA GLU A 462 28.20 -21.54 -8.06
C GLU A 462 27.91 -21.85 -6.59
N ASP A 463 28.78 -22.62 -5.92
CA ASP A 463 28.65 -22.87 -4.48
C ASP A 463 28.79 -21.57 -3.66
N LEU A 464 29.69 -20.66 -4.05
CA LEU A 464 29.83 -19.34 -3.43
C LEU A 464 28.56 -18.48 -3.63
N LYS A 465 27.99 -18.47 -4.84
CA LYS A 465 26.73 -17.76 -5.15
C LYS A 465 25.56 -18.26 -4.31
N LEU A 466 25.54 -19.56 -4.00
CA LEU A 466 24.53 -20.18 -3.14
C LEU A 466 24.81 -19.98 -1.64
N GLY A 467 25.88 -19.27 -1.27
CA GLY A 467 26.27 -19.05 0.12
C GLY A 467 26.74 -20.33 0.85
N LYS A 468 27.08 -21.39 0.10
CA LYS A 468 27.58 -22.63 0.68
C LYS A 468 29.05 -22.45 1.08
N PRO A 469 29.48 -22.96 2.25
CA PRO A 469 30.89 -22.96 2.61
C PRO A 469 31.66 -23.88 1.65
N ILE A 470 32.69 -23.35 0.99
CA ILE A 470 33.55 -24.12 0.09
C ILE A 470 34.47 -24.98 0.96
N LYS A 471 34.21 -26.28 1.00
CA LYS A 471 35.02 -27.24 1.75
C LYS A 471 36.29 -27.57 0.97
N ALA A 472 37.37 -27.84 1.69
CA ALA A 472 38.56 -28.40 1.08
C ALA A 472 38.26 -29.80 0.52
N GLU A 473 38.66 -30.06 -0.72
CA GLU A 473 38.45 -31.34 -1.40
C GLU A 473 39.79 -32.03 -1.68
N HIS A 474 39.84 -33.34 -1.43
CA HIS A 474 41.00 -34.18 -1.71
C HIS A 474 40.86 -34.86 -3.08
N PHE A 475 41.85 -34.70 -3.95
CA PHE A 475 41.94 -35.33 -5.26
C PHE A 475 43.09 -36.34 -5.27
N ASP A 476 42.79 -37.59 -5.63
CA ASP A 476 43.74 -38.71 -5.54
C ASP A 476 44.82 -38.66 -6.63
N GLU A 477 44.44 -38.27 -7.85
CA GLU A 477 45.34 -38.17 -9.00
C GLU A 477 45.10 -36.86 -9.77
N VAL A 478 46.10 -35.98 -9.75
CA VAL A 478 46.12 -34.70 -10.48
C VAL A 478 47.49 -34.57 -11.13
N THR A 479 47.53 -34.14 -12.40
CA THR A 479 48.79 -33.76 -13.05
C THR A 479 48.97 -32.25 -12.98
N ILE A 480 50.12 -31.84 -12.46
CA ILE A 480 50.52 -30.43 -12.35
C ILE A 480 51.65 -30.15 -13.32
N TYR A 481 51.53 -29.04 -14.03
CA TYR A 481 52.55 -28.43 -14.87
C TYR A 481 53.07 -27.16 -14.20
N PHE A 482 54.39 -27.04 -14.19
CA PHE A 482 55.11 -25.81 -13.86
C PHE A 482 55.98 -25.43 -15.04
N SER A 483 56.01 -24.15 -15.40
CA SER A 483 57.05 -23.63 -16.27
C SER A 483 57.67 -22.37 -15.74
N ASP A 484 58.95 -22.19 -16.03
CA ASP A 484 59.72 -21.01 -15.67
C ASP A 484 60.49 -20.46 -16.87
N ILE A 485 60.76 -19.16 -16.86
CA ILE A 485 61.52 -18.49 -17.91
C ILE A 485 63.02 -18.57 -17.58
N VAL A 486 63.79 -19.22 -18.46
CA VAL A 486 65.23 -19.32 -18.29
C VAL A 486 65.88 -17.96 -18.48
N GLY A 487 66.59 -17.49 -17.44
CA GLY A 487 67.28 -16.19 -17.46
C GLY A 487 66.35 -14.98 -17.24
N PHE A 488 65.15 -15.19 -16.69
CA PHE A 488 64.20 -14.11 -16.40
C PHE A 488 64.81 -12.96 -15.59
N THR A 489 65.58 -13.27 -14.56
CA THR A 489 66.27 -12.25 -13.73
C THR A 489 67.21 -11.37 -14.56
N THR A 490 67.91 -11.95 -15.55
CA THR A 490 68.79 -11.21 -16.45
C THR A 490 67.99 -10.34 -17.43
N ILE A 491 66.85 -10.83 -17.92
CA ILE A 491 65.95 -10.06 -18.77
C ILE A 491 65.42 -8.85 -17.99
N CYS A 492 64.91 -9.07 -16.78
CA CYS A 492 64.40 -8.01 -15.89
C CYS A 492 65.47 -6.98 -15.52
N ALA A 493 66.72 -7.40 -15.30
CA ALA A 493 67.82 -6.47 -15.03
C ALA A 493 68.20 -5.58 -16.23
N SER A 494 67.79 -5.98 -17.45
CA SER A 494 68.11 -5.26 -18.70
C SER A 494 66.92 -4.56 -19.34
N SER A 495 65.74 -4.60 -18.72
CA SER A 495 64.48 -4.09 -19.25
C SER A 495 63.80 -3.19 -18.24
N THR A 496 63.05 -2.20 -18.70
CA THR A 496 62.25 -1.36 -17.79
C THR A 496 61.09 -2.16 -17.19
N PRO A 497 60.58 -1.80 -16.00
CA PRO A 497 59.47 -2.52 -15.38
C PRO A 497 58.21 -2.63 -16.26
N ILE A 498 57.90 -1.58 -17.05
CA ILE A 498 56.76 -1.59 -17.97
C ILE A 498 56.98 -2.59 -19.12
N GLU A 499 58.22 -2.72 -19.63
CA GLU A 499 58.57 -3.70 -20.66
C GLU A 499 58.51 -5.13 -20.15
N VAL A 500 58.91 -5.37 -18.89
CA VAL A 500 58.78 -6.68 -18.23
C VAL A 500 57.31 -7.07 -18.08
N VAL A 501 56.45 -6.14 -17.65
CA VAL A 501 55.00 -6.39 -17.54
C VAL A 501 54.40 -6.69 -18.91
N ASN A 502 54.78 -5.94 -19.95
CA ASN A 502 54.29 -6.17 -21.32
C ASN A 502 54.76 -7.53 -21.88
N LEU A 503 55.99 -7.93 -21.59
CA LEU A 503 56.52 -9.25 -21.93
C LEU A 503 55.71 -10.36 -21.25
N LEU A 504 55.53 -10.29 -19.93
CA LEU A 504 54.76 -11.28 -19.18
C LEU A 504 53.31 -11.34 -19.65
N ASN A 505 52.66 -10.19 -19.88
CA ASN A 505 51.28 -10.15 -20.37
C ASN A 505 51.15 -10.78 -21.75
N SER A 506 52.08 -10.51 -22.67
CA SER A 506 52.10 -11.10 -24.01
C SER A 506 52.32 -12.61 -23.97
N LEU A 507 53.26 -13.07 -23.13
CA LEU A 507 53.57 -14.48 -22.93
C LEU A 507 52.40 -15.23 -22.31
N TYR A 508 51.81 -14.69 -21.24
CA TYR A 508 50.65 -15.29 -20.58
C TYR A 508 49.40 -15.24 -21.44
N THR A 509 49.21 -14.22 -22.29
CA THR A 509 48.12 -14.21 -23.28
C THR A 509 48.26 -15.36 -24.28
N LEU A 510 49.48 -15.65 -24.73
CA LEU A 510 49.76 -16.80 -25.61
C LEU A 510 49.47 -18.13 -24.91
N PHE A 511 49.88 -18.27 -23.64
CA PHE A 511 49.60 -19.46 -22.84
C PHE A 511 48.10 -19.61 -22.56
N ASP A 512 47.43 -18.54 -22.15
CA ASP A 512 45.99 -18.48 -21.91
C ASP A 512 45.20 -18.89 -23.16
N ALA A 513 45.59 -18.41 -24.35
CA ALA A 513 45.00 -18.83 -25.61
C ALA A 513 45.21 -20.33 -25.90
N THR A 514 46.36 -20.89 -25.53
CA THR A 514 46.69 -22.30 -25.76
C THR A 514 45.90 -23.22 -24.82
N ILE A 515 45.81 -22.87 -23.53
CA ILE A 515 45.16 -23.71 -22.53
C ILE A 515 43.65 -23.85 -22.75
N THR A 516 42.99 -22.87 -23.38
CA THR A 516 41.54 -22.93 -23.67
C THR A 516 41.11 -24.11 -24.54
N ARG A 517 42.06 -24.76 -25.23
CA ARG A 517 41.81 -25.95 -26.08
C ARG A 517 41.87 -27.28 -25.31
N TYR A 518 42.30 -27.26 -24.06
CA TYR A 518 42.57 -28.44 -23.24
C TYR A 518 41.78 -28.40 -21.94
N ASP A 519 41.54 -29.57 -21.35
CA ASP A 519 40.91 -29.67 -20.01
C ASP A 519 41.94 -29.40 -18.91
N VAL A 520 42.29 -28.12 -18.76
CA VAL A 520 43.28 -27.63 -17.80
C VAL A 520 42.77 -26.40 -17.07
N TYR A 521 43.05 -26.34 -15.77
CA TYR A 521 42.73 -25.21 -14.91
C TYR A 521 43.98 -24.39 -14.62
N LYS A 522 43.88 -23.06 -14.80
CA LYS A 522 44.94 -22.10 -14.48
C LYS A 522 44.99 -21.86 -12.98
N VAL A 523 46.11 -22.19 -12.36
CA VAL A 523 46.37 -21.92 -10.95
C VAL A 523 47.05 -20.55 -10.83
N GLU A 524 46.87 -19.87 -9.69
CA GLU A 524 47.59 -18.62 -9.44
C GLU A 524 49.11 -18.79 -9.58
N THR A 525 49.70 -17.90 -10.38
CA THR A 525 51.14 -17.88 -10.68
C THR A 525 51.90 -17.06 -9.65
N ILE A 526 53.12 -17.47 -9.32
CA ILE A 526 54.02 -16.74 -8.41
C ILE A 526 55.26 -16.32 -9.20
N GLY A 527 55.39 -15.03 -9.50
CA GLY A 527 56.52 -14.50 -10.28
C GLY A 527 56.42 -14.82 -11.78
N ASP A 528 57.51 -15.33 -12.34
CA ASP A 528 57.66 -15.80 -13.72
C ASP A 528 57.25 -17.26 -13.95
N ALA A 529 56.83 -17.95 -12.88
CA ALA A 529 56.38 -19.33 -12.96
C ALA A 529 54.90 -19.43 -13.36
N TYR A 530 54.62 -20.14 -14.46
CA TYR A 530 53.27 -20.44 -14.93
C TYR A 530 52.83 -21.82 -14.46
N MET A 531 51.68 -21.90 -13.78
CA MET A 531 51.17 -23.12 -13.15
C MET A 531 49.79 -23.48 -13.67
N ILE A 532 49.65 -24.70 -14.18
CA ILE A 532 48.36 -25.26 -14.62
C ILE A 532 48.21 -26.68 -14.08
N ALA A 533 46.98 -27.11 -13.89
CA ALA A 533 46.67 -28.46 -13.40
C ALA A 533 45.49 -29.05 -14.16
N SER A 534 45.46 -30.38 -14.27
CA SER A 534 44.33 -31.14 -14.83
C SER A 534 43.91 -32.26 -13.88
N GLY A 535 42.64 -32.66 -13.95
CA GLY A 535 42.01 -33.55 -12.96
C GLY A 535 41.34 -32.82 -11.80
N LEU A 536 41.33 -31.48 -11.84
CA LEU A 536 40.62 -30.57 -10.94
C LEU A 536 40.19 -29.31 -11.71
N PRO A 537 39.16 -28.58 -11.26
CA PRO A 537 38.26 -28.91 -10.14
C PRO A 537 37.32 -30.08 -10.46
N GLN A 538 37.11 -30.41 -11.74
CA GLN A 538 36.37 -31.59 -12.16
C GLN A 538 37.31 -32.77 -12.38
N ARG A 539 36.92 -33.94 -11.91
CA ARG A 539 37.70 -35.18 -12.06
C ARG A 539 37.54 -35.72 -13.47
N ASN A 540 38.64 -35.89 -14.19
CA ASN A 540 38.63 -36.42 -15.57
C ASN A 540 39.21 -37.84 -15.69
N GLY A 541 39.29 -38.57 -14.57
CA GLY A 541 39.92 -39.89 -14.51
C GLY A 541 41.41 -39.81 -14.88
N LYS A 542 41.96 -40.80 -15.59
CA LYS A 542 43.38 -40.80 -15.99
C LYS A 542 43.73 -39.84 -17.13
N LYS A 543 42.76 -39.07 -17.65
CA LYS A 543 42.98 -38.17 -18.79
C LYS A 543 43.87 -36.97 -18.43
N HIS A 544 43.94 -36.59 -17.15
CA HIS A 544 44.71 -35.42 -16.70
C HIS A 544 46.17 -35.38 -17.21
N ILE A 545 46.86 -36.53 -17.26
CA ILE A 545 48.26 -36.59 -17.69
C ILE A 545 48.39 -36.37 -19.19
N ARG A 546 47.41 -36.84 -19.97
CA ARG A 546 47.35 -36.66 -21.43
C ARG A 546 47.09 -35.20 -21.77
N GLU A 547 46.11 -34.58 -21.12
CA GLU A 547 45.75 -33.17 -21.33
C GLU A 547 46.93 -32.25 -21.04
N ILE A 548 47.63 -32.48 -19.92
CA ILE A 548 48.82 -31.69 -19.57
C ILE A 548 49.99 -31.97 -20.52
N ALA A 549 50.22 -33.22 -20.93
CA ALA A 549 51.30 -33.55 -21.87
C ALA A 549 51.07 -32.92 -23.25
N ASP A 550 49.85 -32.98 -23.78
CA ASP A 550 49.48 -32.36 -25.06
C ASP A 550 49.56 -30.83 -24.98
N CYS A 551 49.07 -30.23 -23.89
CA CYS A 551 49.17 -28.81 -23.62
C CYS A 551 50.63 -28.34 -23.50
N ALA A 552 51.48 -29.10 -22.81
CA ALA A 552 52.90 -28.78 -22.64
C ALA A 552 53.66 -28.78 -23.97
N LEU A 553 53.37 -29.75 -24.86
CA LEU A 553 53.94 -29.79 -26.21
C LEU A 553 53.48 -28.59 -27.04
N ASP A 554 52.21 -28.19 -26.92
CA ASP A 554 51.66 -27.05 -27.66
C ASP A 554 52.21 -25.70 -27.18
N ILE A 555 52.33 -25.51 -25.86
CA ILE A 555 53.00 -24.35 -25.27
C ILE A 555 54.46 -24.27 -25.74
N LEU A 556 55.16 -25.41 -25.76
CA LEU A 556 56.55 -25.49 -26.19
C LEU A 556 56.72 -25.24 -27.70
N ALA A 557 55.77 -25.62 -28.54
CA ALA A 557 55.79 -25.25 -29.96
C ALA A 557 55.51 -23.74 -30.14
N SER A 558 54.58 -23.20 -29.37
CA SER A 558 54.19 -21.79 -29.45
C SER A 558 55.33 -20.85 -29.02
N ILE A 559 56.12 -21.22 -28.02
CA ILE A 559 57.27 -20.41 -27.56
C ILE A 559 58.36 -20.27 -28.63
N ALA A 560 58.52 -21.27 -29.53
CA ALA A 560 59.52 -21.23 -30.58
C ALA A 560 59.27 -20.07 -31.57
N THR A 561 58.02 -19.66 -31.72
CA THR A 561 57.60 -18.55 -32.60
C THR A 561 57.47 -17.21 -31.86
N PHE A 562 57.53 -17.22 -30.52
CA PHE A 562 57.31 -16.03 -29.71
C PHE A 562 58.54 -15.12 -29.70
N ARG A 563 58.33 -13.83 -29.98
CA ARG A 563 59.38 -12.79 -29.92
C ARG A 563 59.06 -11.81 -28.81
N VAL A 564 60.11 -11.37 -28.11
CA VAL A 564 59.98 -10.36 -27.05
C VAL A 564 59.60 -9.00 -27.69
N PRO A 565 58.50 -8.34 -27.25
CA PRO A 565 58.02 -7.11 -27.88
C PRO A 565 59.05 -5.97 -27.94
N HIS A 566 59.92 -5.86 -26.94
CA HIS A 566 60.93 -4.80 -26.83
C HIS A 566 62.34 -5.24 -27.28
N GLN A 567 62.57 -6.53 -27.53
CA GLN A 567 63.86 -7.09 -27.98
C GLN A 567 63.64 -8.27 -28.95
N PRO A 568 63.29 -7.99 -30.22
CA PRO A 568 62.86 -9.02 -31.17
C PRO A 568 63.94 -10.05 -31.55
N ASP A 569 65.21 -9.78 -31.22
CA ASP A 569 66.36 -10.66 -31.47
C ASP A 569 66.63 -11.67 -30.34
N LYS A 570 65.99 -11.51 -29.18
CA LYS A 570 66.11 -12.46 -28.06
C LYS A 570 64.92 -13.42 -28.03
N ASN A 571 65.22 -14.71 -28.11
CA ASN A 571 64.22 -15.77 -27.95
C ASN A 571 64.07 -16.15 -26.47
N VAL A 572 62.83 -16.16 -25.99
CA VAL A 572 62.52 -16.61 -24.63
C VAL A 572 62.62 -18.13 -24.59
N LYS A 573 63.43 -18.66 -23.66
CA LYS A 573 63.51 -20.09 -23.39
C LYS A 573 62.72 -20.39 -22.12
N ILE A 574 61.81 -21.35 -22.17
CA ILE A 574 61.08 -21.84 -21.00
C ILE A 574 61.58 -23.22 -20.61
N ARG A 575 61.49 -23.59 -19.34
CA ARG A 575 61.68 -24.97 -18.89
C ARG A 575 60.40 -25.46 -18.25
N ILE A 576 60.07 -26.73 -18.45
CA ILE A 576 58.77 -27.29 -18.08
C ILE A 576 58.99 -28.50 -17.16
N GLY A 577 58.24 -28.55 -16.06
CA GLY A 577 58.19 -29.64 -15.10
C GLY A 577 56.78 -30.22 -14.95
N ILE A 578 56.65 -31.54 -15.03
CA ILE A 578 55.38 -32.25 -14.90
C ILE A 578 55.48 -33.33 -13.81
N HIS A 579 54.51 -33.34 -12.90
CA HIS A 579 54.36 -34.41 -11.91
C HIS A 579 52.89 -34.74 -11.67
N THR A 580 52.60 -36.02 -11.41
CA THR A 580 51.27 -36.51 -11.03
C THR A 580 51.32 -37.03 -9.61
N GLY A 581 50.35 -36.63 -8.80
CA GLY A 581 50.12 -37.17 -7.47
C GLY A 581 48.84 -36.60 -6.84
N PRO A 582 48.56 -36.94 -5.57
CA PRO A 582 47.40 -36.45 -4.85
C PRO A 582 47.57 -34.99 -4.42
N VAL A 583 46.46 -34.24 -4.39
CA VAL A 583 46.39 -32.83 -3.98
C VAL A 583 45.14 -32.58 -3.14
N VAL A 584 45.26 -31.69 -2.16
CA VAL A 584 44.11 -31.08 -1.49
C VAL A 584 43.90 -29.69 -2.05
N THR A 585 42.67 -29.36 -2.43
CA THR A 585 42.30 -28.02 -2.92
C THR A 585 41.44 -27.30 -1.90
N GLY A 586 41.47 -25.98 -1.92
CA GLY A 586 40.59 -25.16 -1.08
C GLY A 586 40.59 -23.70 -1.51
N VAL A 587 39.56 -22.97 -1.10
CA VAL A 587 39.50 -21.52 -1.32
C VAL A 587 40.06 -20.78 -0.11
N VAL A 588 41.05 -19.93 -0.34
CA VAL A 588 41.70 -19.11 0.69
C VAL A 588 41.30 -17.65 0.50
N GLY A 589 41.02 -16.97 1.61
CA GLY A 589 40.68 -15.55 1.64
C GLY A 589 39.17 -15.28 1.61
N LEU A 590 38.70 -14.40 2.50
CA LEU A 590 37.30 -13.97 2.55
C LEU A 590 37.00 -12.81 1.58
N ALA A 591 37.94 -11.87 1.44
CA ALA A 591 37.77 -10.67 0.60
C ALA A 591 38.19 -10.89 -0.86
N MET A 592 39.22 -11.72 -1.10
CA MET A 592 39.67 -12.12 -2.43
C MET A 592 39.80 -13.65 -2.43
N PRO A 593 38.72 -14.39 -2.77
CA PRO A 593 38.74 -15.84 -2.75
C PRO A 593 39.64 -16.37 -3.86
N ARG A 594 40.57 -17.25 -3.51
CA ARG A 594 41.53 -17.86 -4.44
C ARG A 594 41.49 -19.36 -4.34
N TYR A 595 41.35 -20.05 -5.47
CA TYR A 595 41.38 -21.52 -5.51
C TYR A 595 42.83 -22.01 -5.51
N CYS A 596 43.28 -22.51 -4.35
CA CYS A 596 44.65 -22.92 -4.11
C CYS A 596 44.79 -24.43 -4.05
N LEU A 597 45.96 -24.93 -4.49
CA LEU A 597 46.34 -26.34 -4.43
C LEU A 597 47.39 -26.53 -3.33
N PHE A 598 47.21 -27.56 -2.51
CA PHE A 598 48.08 -27.93 -1.40
C PHE A 598 48.50 -29.39 -1.54
N GLY A 599 49.78 -29.67 -1.27
CA GLY A 599 50.28 -31.04 -1.25
C GLY A 599 51.72 -31.15 -1.72
N ASP A 600 52.34 -32.28 -1.41
CA ASP A 600 53.70 -32.59 -1.83
C ASP A 600 53.86 -32.72 -3.36
N THR A 601 52.76 -33.02 -4.06
CA THR A 601 52.71 -33.05 -5.53
C THR A 601 53.10 -31.70 -6.15
N VAL A 602 52.66 -30.57 -5.55
CA VAL A 602 53.01 -29.22 -6.02
C VAL A 602 54.52 -28.98 -5.90
N ASN A 603 55.10 -29.35 -4.76
CA ASN A 603 56.53 -29.21 -4.50
C ASN A 603 57.36 -30.09 -5.43
N THR A 604 56.91 -31.32 -5.69
CA THR A 604 57.61 -32.24 -6.59
C THR A 604 57.54 -31.77 -8.04
N ALA A 605 56.40 -31.22 -8.50
CA ALA A 605 56.25 -30.64 -9.83
C ALA A 605 57.20 -29.44 -10.05
N SER A 606 57.25 -28.50 -9.09
CA SER A 606 58.21 -27.39 -9.11
C SER A 606 59.68 -27.86 -9.12
N ARG A 607 59.98 -28.98 -8.45
CA ARG A 607 61.33 -29.59 -8.51
C ARG A 607 61.64 -30.22 -9.86
N MET A 608 60.65 -30.76 -10.57
CA MET A 608 60.84 -31.23 -11.96
C MET A 608 61.10 -30.04 -12.90
N GLU A 609 60.47 -28.89 -12.66
CA GLU A 609 60.72 -27.69 -13.46
C GLU A 609 62.14 -27.15 -13.22
N SER A 610 62.51 -26.93 -11.95
CA SER A 610 63.79 -26.31 -11.58
C SER A 610 65.01 -27.18 -11.90
N ASN A 611 64.86 -28.50 -11.88
CA ASN A 611 65.91 -29.40 -12.38
C ASN A 611 65.85 -29.57 -13.90
N GLY A 612 64.81 -29.09 -14.59
CA GLY A 612 64.61 -29.21 -16.02
C GLY A 612 65.71 -28.53 -16.85
N LEU A 613 65.86 -28.98 -18.09
CA LEU A 613 66.75 -28.33 -19.06
C LEU A 613 65.96 -27.29 -19.88
N PRO A 614 66.61 -26.21 -20.36
CA PRO A 614 65.96 -25.22 -21.21
C PRO A 614 65.24 -25.85 -22.40
N LEU A 615 64.05 -25.31 -22.68
CA LEU A 615 63.11 -25.75 -23.70
C LEU A 615 62.59 -27.20 -23.48
N ARG A 616 63.07 -27.99 -22.51
CA ARG A 616 62.59 -29.39 -22.35
C ARG A 616 61.43 -29.54 -21.39
N ILE A 617 60.61 -30.57 -21.64
CA ILE A 617 59.55 -31.04 -20.75
C ILE A 617 60.10 -32.16 -19.88
N HIS A 618 60.35 -31.88 -18.61
CA HIS A 618 60.89 -32.80 -17.61
C HIS A 618 59.77 -33.37 -16.76
N MET A 619 59.76 -34.69 -16.55
CA MET A 619 58.72 -35.35 -15.77
C MET A 619 59.25 -36.44 -14.83
N SER A 620 58.47 -36.67 -13.79
CA SER A 620 58.71 -37.74 -12.81
C SER A 620 58.42 -39.14 -13.36
N GLU A 621 58.97 -40.18 -12.73
CA GLU A 621 58.66 -41.57 -13.06
C GLU A 621 57.17 -41.92 -12.93
N VAL A 622 56.47 -41.34 -11.94
CA VAL A 622 55.03 -41.57 -11.72
C VAL A 622 54.22 -41.08 -12.92
N SER A 623 54.47 -39.85 -13.36
CA SER A 623 53.83 -39.26 -14.55
C SER A 623 54.12 -40.08 -15.81
N LYS A 624 55.36 -40.56 -15.97
CA LYS A 624 55.74 -41.42 -17.08
C LYS A 624 54.95 -42.73 -17.09
N LYS A 625 54.80 -43.39 -15.94
CA LYS A 625 54.05 -44.66 -15.82
C LYS A 625 52.58 -44.51 -16.23
N GLN A 626 51.98 -43.36 -15.94
CA GLN A 626 50.61 -43.07 -16.37
C GLN A 626 50.54 -42.67 -17.85
N LEU A 627 51.48 -41.85 -18.34
CA LEU A 627 51.49 -41.38 -19.73
C LEU A 627 51.70 -42.52 -20.73
N VAL A 628 52.51 -43.52 -20.38
CA VAL A 628 52.76 -44.71 -21.24
C VAL A 628 51.50 -45.55 -21.48
N GLN A 629 50.43 -45.38 -20.67
CA GLN A 629 49.14 -46.02 -20.95
C GLN A 629 48.48 -45.46 -22.21
N TYR A 630 48.94 -44.31 -22.70
CA TYR A 630 48.52 -43.71 -23.96
C TYR A 630 49.59 -43.94 -25.05
N PRO A 631 49.20 -44.46 -26.24
CA PRO A 631 50.15 -44.70 -27.31
C PRO A 631 50.66 -43.39 -27.94
N GLY A 632 51.87 -43.44 -28.49
CA GLY A 632 52.42 -42.40 -29.36
C GLY A 632 53.25 -41.31 -28.68
N TYR A 633 53.58 -41.39 -27.38
CA TYR A 633 54.46 -40.42 -26.73
C TYR A 633 55.93 -40.84 -26.73
N HIS A 634 56.82 -39.93 -27.14
CA HIS A 634 58.27 -40.16 -27.19
C HIS A 634 58.94 -39.70 -25.89
N LEU A 635 59.49 -40.65 -25.13
CA LEU A 635 60.05 -40.41 -23.79
C LEU A 635 61.53 -40.84 -23.74
N LYS A 636 62.43 -39.92 -23.35
CA LYS A 636 63.87 -40.19 -23.17
C LYS A 636 64.21 -40.23 -21.68
N SER A 637 64.90 -41.28 -21.22
CA SER A 637 65.36 -41.35 -19.83
C SER A 637 66.46 -40.32 -19.58
N ARG A 638 66.34 -39.55 -18.48
CA ARG A 638 67.37 -38.61 -18.04
C ARG A 638 68.42 -39.26 -17.13
N GLY A 639 68.05 -40.37 -16.47
CA GLY A 639 68.85 -40.99 -15.40
C GLY A 639 68.36 -40.61 -14.00
N GLU A 640 69.16 -40.97 -12.99
CA GLU A 640 68.90 -40.62 -11.59
C GLU A 640 69.42 -39.22 -11.27
N ILE A 641 68.54 -38.36 -10.78
CA ILE A 641 68.88 -37.02 -10.29
C ILE A 641 68.59 -36.92 -8.79
N THR A 642 69.42 -36.19 -8.05
CA THR A 642 69.18 -35.93 -6.63
C THR A 642 68.21 -34.76 -6.49
N VAL A 643 66.98 -35.05 -6.08
CA VAL A 643 65.93 -34.05 -5.86
C VAL A 643 65.88 -33.71 -4.38
N LYS A 644 66.07 -32.42 -4.04
CA LYS A 644 66.04 -31.91 -2.66
C LYS A 644 64.79 -32.42 -1.94
N GLY A 645 64.93 -33.05 -0.78
CA GLY A 645 63.80 -33.56 0.02
C GLY A 645 63.11 -34.82 -0.51
N LYS A 646 63.55 -35.40 -1.64
CA LYS A 646 63.05 -36.69 -2.17
C LYS A 646 64.15 -37.75 -2.35
N GLY A 647 65.42 -37.34 -2.37
CA GLY A 647 66.56 -38.24 -2.61
C GLY A 647 66.81 -38.46 -4.10
N LYS A 648 67.38 -39.61 -4.47
CA LYS A 648 67.62 -39.97 -5.87
C LYS A 648 66.33 -40.41 -6.53
N MET A 649 65.97 -39.75 -7.63
CA MET A 649 64.76 -40.06 -8.42
C MET A 649 65.12 -40.29 -9.88
N LYS A 650 64.53 -41.32 -10.49
CA LYS A 650 64.56 -41.51 -11.94
C LYS A 650 63.58 -40.55 -12.60
N THR A 651 64.03 -39.86 -13.64
CA THR A 651 63.22 -38.87 -14.35
C THR A 651 63.37 -38.99 -15.86
N TYR A 652 62.44 -38.40 -16.58
CA TYR A 652 62.28 -38.57 -18.03
C TYR A 652 62.01 -37.24 -18.71
N PHE A 653 62.41 -37.12 -19.97
CA PHE A 653 62.02 -36.03 -20.85
C PHE A 653 60.94 -36.49 -21.81
N LEU A 654 59.90 -35.67 -22.00
CA LEU A 654 58.94 -35.82 -23.08
C LEU A 654 59.44 -35.04 -24.29
N CYS A 655 59.71 -35.77 -25.38
CA CYS A 655 60.37 -35.23 -26.57
C CYS A 655 59.38 -34.95 -27.71
N GLY A 656 58.20 -35.56 -27.70
CA GLY A 656 57.22 -35.40 -28.78
C GLY A 656 56.11 -36.43 -28.72
N LYS A 657 55.23 -36.38 -29.72
CA LYS A 657 54.10 -37.29 -29.89
C LYS A 657 53.86 -37.60 -31.36
N ASP A 658 53.52 -38.85 -31.67
CA ASP A 658 53.09 -39.28 -33.00
C ASP A 658 51.85 -38.49 -33.44
N GLY A 659 51.90 -37.95 -34.66
CA GLY A 659 50.82 -37.12 -35.22
C GLY A 659 50.75 -35.69 -34.67
N PHE A 660 51.75 -35.21 -33.92
CA PHE A 660 51.85 -33.81 -33.53
C PHE A 660 52.32 -32.96 -34.72
N THR A 661 51.50 -32.00 -35.14
CA THR A 661 51.67 -31.26 -36.41
C THR A 661 52.53 -30.01 -36.30
N LYS A 662 52.83 -29.54 -35.07
CA LYS A 662 53.59 -28.31 -34.85
C LYS A 662 55.08 -28.62 -34.67
N GLU A 663 55.94 -27.78 -35.23
CA GLU A 663 57.39 -27.93 -35.09
C GLU A 663 57.80 -27.70 -33.63
N LEU A 664 58.52 -28.68 -33.07
CA LEU A 664 59.13 -28.57 -31.74
C LEU A 664 60.56 -28.02 -31.88
N PRO A 665 61.07 -27.30 -30.87
CA PRO A 665 62.45 -26.79 -30.91
C PRO A 665 63.47 -27.92 -31.12
N ASN A 666 64.45 -27.70 -31.99
CA ASN A 666 65.52 -28.67 -32.22
C ASN A 666 66.56 -28.59 -31.09
N TRP A 667 67.01 -29.74 -30.57
CA TRP A 667 67.92 -29.82 -29.42
C TRP A 667 69.33 -30.18 -29.88
N ASP A 668 70.29 -29.27 -29.81
CA ASP A 668 71.68 -29.62 -30.06
C ASP A 668 72.22 -30.50 -28.91
N GLU A 669 72.60 -31.75 -29.20
CA GLU A 669 73.13 -32.69 -28.20
C GLU A 669 74.45 -32.21 -27.56
N LYS A 670 75.16 -31.26 -28.19
CA LYS A 670 76.45 -30.71 -27.72
C LYS A 670 76.31 -29.72 -26.54
N GLU A 671 75.21 -28.97 -26.41
CA GLU A 671 74.99 -28.05 -25.28
C GLU A 671 74.61 -28.78 -23.97
N THR A 672 74.13 -30.04 -24.08
CA THR A 672 73.66 -30.83 -22.92
C THR A 672 74.75 -31.22 -21.93
N THR A 673 76.00 -31.30 -22.39
CA THR A 673 77.16 -31.75 -21.61
C THR A 673 77.79 -30.63 -20.79
N GLU A 674 77.77 -29.38 -21.29
CA GLU A 674 78.26 -28.20 -20.54
C GLU A 674 77.30 -27.77 -19.42
N TYR A 675 75.98 -27.81 -19.68
CA TYR A 675 74.98 -27.45 -18.65
C TYR A 675 74.90 -28.47 -17.51
N SER A 676 75.11 -29.76 -17.77
CA SER A 676 75.09 -30.80 -16.72
C SER A 676 76.23 -30.65 -15.70
N ASN A 677 77.34 -29.99 -16.08
CA ASN A 677 78.52 -29.81 -15.23
C ASN A 677 78.50 -28.52 -14.40
N ASN A 678 77.59 -27.58 -14.67
CA ASN A 678 77.61 -26.23 -14.08
C ASN A 678 76.44 -25.91 -13.11
N VAL A 679 75.60 -26.87 -12.73
CA VAL A 679 74.45 -26.62 -11.82
C VAL A 679 74.88 -26.68 -10.36
N GLN A 680 75.59 -25.64 -9.90
CA GLN A 680 75.68 -25.26 -8.48
C GLN A 680 75.70 -23.73 -8.36
N ARG A 681 74.57 -23.06 -8.65
CA ARG A 681 74.31 -21.67 -8.19
C ARG A 681 72.83 -21.46 -7.88
N PRO A 682 72.49 -20.55 -6.94
CA PRO A 682 71.24 -20.59 -6.21
C PRO A 682 70.09 -19.99 -7.02
N SER A 683 69.10 -20.80 -7.37
CA SER A 683 67.76 -20.35 -7.78
C SER A 683 66.91 -20.18 -6.52
N VAL A 684 66.39 -18.97 -6.27
CA VAL A 684 65.35 -18.58 -5.29
C VAL A 684 65.03 -19.66 -4.23
N THR A 685 65.98 -19.97 -3.36
CA THR A 685 65.81 -20.98 -2.29
C THR A 685 66.07 -20.44 -0.89
N SER A 686 66.28 -19.13 -0.72
CA SER A 686 66.44 -18.50 0.60
C SER A 686 65.13 -18.03 1.26
N VAL A 687 63.94 -18.27 0.67
CA VAL A 687 62.64 -17.97 1.33
C VAL A 687 61.93 -19.24 1.84
N PHE A 688 62.52 -20.42 1.62
CA PHE A 688 61.95 -21.72 1.99
C PHE A 688 62.80 -22.51 3.02
N SER A 689 63.79 -21.89 3.66
CA SER A 689 64.60 -22.55 4.70
C SER A 689 64.00 -22.53 6.11
N ASP A 690 63.07 -21.62 6.43
CA ASP A 690 62.42 -21.57 7.76
C ASP A 690 60.92 -21.92 7.70
N MET A 691 60.60 -23.05 7.07
CA MET A 691 59.35 -23.76 7.36
C MET A 691 59.70 -25.21 7.66
N SER A 692 59.70 -25.55 8.94
CA SER A 692 59.40 -26.91 9.37
C SER A 692 57.99 -27.26 8.84
N PHE A 693 57.95 -27.92 7.68
CA PHE A 693 56.74 -28.54 7.16
C PHE A 693 56.32 -29.63 8.15
N VAL A 694 55.15 -29.46 8.75
CA VAL A 694 54.56 -30.46 9.65
C VAL A 694 54.28 -31.72 8.82
N SER A 695 55.05 -32.76 9.09
CA SER A 695 54.78 -34.12 8.66
C SER A 695 53.64 -34.67 9.52
N CYS A 696 52.43 -34.81 8.97
CA CYS A 696 51.36 -35.57 9.63
C CYS A 696 51.68 -37.07 9.52
N ALA A 697 52.30 -37.63 10.58
CA ALA A 697 52.36 -39.05 10.81
C ALA A 697 51.08 -39.53 11.52
N SER A 698 50.61 -40.71 11.13
CA SER A 698 49.42 -41.40 11.63
C SER A 698 49.63 -41.96 13.04
N SER A 699 48.84 -41.52 14.02
CA SER A 699 48.49 -42.33 15.20
C SER A 699 47.24 -41.80 15.92
N SER A 700 46.45 -42.74 16.40
CA SER A 700 45.10 -42.66 16.97
C SER A 700 44.99 -42.08 18.40
N SER A 701 43.79 -41.56 18.70
CA SER A 701 43.13 -41.32 20.03
C SER A 701 43.22 -39.91 20.66
N PRO A 702 42.22 -39.47 21.47
CA PRO A 702 41.76 -38.07 21.48
C PRO A 702 41.93 -37.26 22.79
N ILE A 703 41.47 -36.01 22.70
CA ILE A 703 40.95 -35.06 23.71
C ILE A 703 41.90 -33.97 24.29
N VAL A 704 41.39 -32.72 24.22
CA VAL A 704 41.55 -31.52 25.09
C VAL A 704 42.40 -30.35 24.54
N SER A 705 41.69 -29.25 24.21
CA SER A 705 42.13 -27.85 24.08
C SER A 705 42.18 -27.15 25.46
N PRO A 706 42.88 -26.01 25.71
CA PRO A 706 42.83 -24.81 24.86
C PRO A 706 44.06 -23.87 24.77
N SER A 707 43.91 -22.90 23.85
CA SER A 707 44.45 -21.53 23.80
C SER A 707 45.95 -21.27 23.52
N LEU A 708 46.25 -20.95 22.26
CA LEU A 708 47.07 -19.80 21.83
C LEU A 708 46.90 -19.64 20.31
N SER A 709 46.02 -18.73 19.89
CA SER A 709 45.71 -18.45 18.49
C SER A 709 46.66 -17.41 17.93
N VAL A 710 47.72 -17.86 17.25
CA VAL A 710 48.40 -17.04 16.22
C VAL A 710 47.76 -17.44 14.90
N SER A 711 47.06 -16.51 14.25
CA SER A 711 46.37 -16.80 13.00
C SER A 711 47.35 -16.95 11.84
N VAL A 712 47.18 -18.02 11.06
CA VAL A 712 47.95 -18.33 9.85
C VAL A 712 47.87 -17.22 8.79
N SER A 713 46.89 -16.31 8.90
CA SER A 713 46.79 -15.07 8.12
C SER A 713 47.97 -14.12 8.33
N ASP A 714 48.51 -14.03 9.55
CA ASP A 714 49.56 -13.06 9.88
C ASP A 714 50.93 -13.46 9.30
N ILE A 715 51.16 -14.76 9.14
CA ILE A 715 52.37 -15.33 8.53
C ILE A 715 52.32 -15.20 6.99
N TRP A 716 51.12 -15.31 6.41
CA TRP A 716 50.92 -15.09 4.97
C TRP A 716 51.06 -13.61 4.58
N ASP A 717 50.59 -12.68 5.43
CA ASP A 717 50.66 -11.24 5.17
C ASP A 717 52.12 -10.73 5.20
N GLN A 718 52.98 -11.29 6.04
CA GLN A 718 54.42 -10.99 6.06
C GLN A 718 55.18 -11.52 4.83
N ARG A 719 54.81 -12.69 4.30
CA ARG A 719 55.43 -13.27 3.10
C ARG A 719 54.98 -12.61 1.80
N TYR A 720 53.72 -12.18 1.76
CA TYR A 720 53.18 -11.38 0.65
C TYR A 720 53.88 -10.02 0.58
N LYS A 721 54.07 -9.36 1.73
CA LYS A 721 54.87 -8.13 1.85
C LYS A 721 56.31 -8.35 1.38
N ALA A 722 57.04 -9.37 1.85
CA ALA A 722 58.44 -9.60 1.47
C ALA A 722 58.68 -9.82 -0.04
N LYS A 723 57.74 -10.44 -0.76
CA LYS A 723 57.82 -10.60 -2.23
C LYS A 723 57.34 -9.36 -3.00
N GLN A 724 56.39 -8.61 -2.45
CA GLN A 724 56.06 -7.28 -2.96
C GLN A 724 57.26 -6.34 -2.80
N THR A 725 58.01 -6.41 -1.70
CA THR A 725 59.22 -5.60 -1.50
C THR A 725 60.32 -5.94 -2.50
N SER A 726 60.52 -7.22 -2.86
CA SER A 726 61.52 -7.56 -3.89
C SER A 726 61.10 -7.14 -5.31
N ILE A 727 59.80 -7.08 -5.58
CA ILE A 727 59.26 -6.55 -6.85
C ILE A 727 59.32 -5.01 -6.86
N LEU A 728 59.12 -4.36 -5.70
CA LEU A 728 59.22 -2.91 -5.50
C LEU A 728 60.68 -2.41 -5.47
N GLU A 729 61.63 -3.18 -4.97
CA GLU A 729 63.06 -2.83 -4.96
C GLU A 729 63.69 -2.94 -6.35
N VAL A 730 63.20 -3.84 -7.21
CA VAL A 730 63.64 -3.93 -8.63
C VAL A 730 62.95 -2.86 -9.50
N THR A 731 61.86 -2.24 -9.03
CA THR A 731 61.23 -1.09 -9.70
C THR A 731 61.80 0.27 -9.24
N CYS A 732 62.66 0.30 -8.21
CA CYS A 732 63.30 1.52 -7.69
C CYS A 732 64.84 1.57 -7.87
N LEU A 733 65.43 0.68 -8.69
CA LEU A 733 66.82 0.76 -9.12
C LEU A 733 66.93 0.98 -10.63
#